data_AF-A0A0U5JBA6-F1
#
_entry.id   AF-A0A0U5JBA6-F1
#
_cell.length_a   1.000
_cell.length_b   1.000
_cell.length_c   1.000
_cell.angle_alpha   90.00
_cell.angle_beta   90.00
_cell.angle_gamma   90.00
#
_symmetry.space_group_name_H-M   'P 1'
#
loop_
_entity.id
_entity.type
_entity.pdbx_description
1 polymer ?
#
loop_
_entity_poly.entity_id
_entity_poly.type
_entity_poly.pdbx_seq_one_letter_code
_entity_poly.pdbx_strand_id
1 'polypeptide(L)'
;MPTLNDIRLREILGELSQPAVNIDEVECFRDLYVSGSVTQNNHQRLTHLVKVVNQMLEQLERKKVKIFDAGRPELDGQAASYRARFQPYFQAAPYVKARLDQMRQVDPKLEEAHQLLCRQEVGLRYRIGASNGGLDPLAAPDPDCLAKLEDYAREWKRGQKLAVNREINELEHAQLQEAARYPEWVALLEEDKAYCKEFMGWAIQHYNPPAVFIQYEALRKKIKASLISSALGYSRNLDNEILSIQTAASRVDGIAKKALTFLLYQANDFKEFDPAKQERVSILKPESEIHFESGNYHLSVKEFFDKWALKDQREVELSLSAWGFINYHPVHGPWNADAQMFDEAPLTTLNREDWYEHVPPARIVTQEELERVYGDEVRGKNVFFKVMAARKNLDLTALDCHAFWQIYVSMGNGQWKVINPGVYAYRFAQGVWDGIKLFCATVKRVLCLMDQNSYYTHRIRAAYPVFPTAAESGHLLDRIYDVLTSQAVFQFSGRNCAYCVQKNTQRAINNMPNFYRMPIVNVKTGIGPLDNLLGWASKKSEWIQHLIVGTLQRMLGSARGLYIPRAVADDQGIRQEETWQSVNEFLGRKGDFIHNPAFLVHQITEAKRTGEGPFANGELFWTHTDERLLTRNEPTPNLGEHYLAAFEMPEAAKTTLDLQQPVNPDLIFVGG
;
A
#
# COMPACT_ATOMS: atom_id res chain seq x y z
N MET A 1 30.32 24.18 33.56
CA MET A 1 29.50 23.38 32.63
C MET A 1 28.12 23.24 33.25
N PRO A 2 27.01 23.37 32.50
CA PRO A 2 25.69 23.12 33.04
C PRO A 2 25.63 21.66 33.50
N THR A 3 24.99 21.39 34.63
CA THR A 3 24.78 20.02 35.09
C THR A 3 23.79 19.31 34.13
N LEU A 4 23.80 17.99 34.07
CA LEU A 4 22.83 17.21 33.28
C LEU A 4 21.37 17.60 33.64
N ASN A 5 21.14 17.99 34.90
CA ASN A 5 19.86 18.51 35.38
C ASN A 5 19.54 19.92 34.86
N ASP A 6 20.52 20.81 34.70
CA ASP A 6 20.31 22.14 34.10
C ASP A 6 19.98 22.07 32.61
N ILE A 7 20.58 21.11 31.88
CA ILE A 7 20.27 20.86 30.46
C ILE A 7 18.85 20.34 30.31
N ARG A 8 18.46 19.33 31.12
CA ARG A 8 17.09 18.80 31.14
C ARG A 8 16.05 19.83 31.57
N LEU A 9 16.36 20.66 32.57
CA LEU A 9 15.45 21.73 33.01
C LEU A 9 15.29 22.79 31.92
N ARG A 10 16.35 23.14 31.19
CA ARG A 10 16.27 24.04 30.02
C ARG A 10 15.52 23.43 28.84
N GLU A 11 15.61 22.13 28.60
CA GLU A 11 14.79 21.44 27.59
C GLU A 11 13.31 21.42 27.98
N ILE A 12 13.00 21.13 29.25
CA ILE A 12 11.64 21.17 29.80
C ILE A 12 11.09 22.59 29.74
N LEU A 13 11.85 23.59 30.18
CA LEU A 13 11.49 25.00 30.11
C LEU A 13 11.42 25.48 28.65
N GLY A 14 12.26 24.96 27.75
CA GLY A 14 12.21 25.19 26.31
C GLY A 14 10.94 24.66 25.67
N GLU A 15 10.57 23.40 25.95
CA GLU A 15 9.32 22.79 25.51
C GLU A 15 8.09 23.48 26.15
N LEU A 16 8.20 23.93 27.40
CA LEU A 16 7.18 24.70 28.12
C LEU A 16 7.09 26.16 27.67
N SER A 17 8.14 26.74 27.07
CA SER A 17 8.19 28.14 26.62
C SER A 17 7.94 28.31 25.12
N GLN A 18 7.60 27.24 24.39
CA GLN A 18 7.16 27.35 23.00
C GLN A 18 5.63 27.45 22.84
N PRO A 19 5.05 28.66 22.91
CA PRO A 19 3.98 29.05 22.01
C PRO A 19 4.55 30.06 21.01
N ALA A 20 4.60 29.69 19.73
CA ALA A 20 4.62 30.70 18.69
C ALA A 20 3.51 30.39 17.71
N VAL A 21 2.31 30.23 18.26
CA VAL A 21 1.16 30.77 17.55
C VAL A 21 1.02 32.17 18.10
N ASN A 22 1.19 33.14 17.22
CA ASN A 22 1.11 34.56 17.54
C ASN A 22 -0.35 34.88 17.90
N ILE A 23 -0.71 34.77 19.19
CA ILE A 23 -2.07 35.10 19.66
C ILE A 23 -2.35 36.59 19.44
N ASP A 24 -1.31 37.44 19.50
CA ASP A 24 -1.43 38.86 19.23
C ASP A 24 -1.88 39.13 17.79
N GLU A 25 -1.53 38.27 16.82
CA GLU A 25 -2.11 38.33 15.47
C GLU A 25 -3.62 38.08 15.53
N VAL A 26 -4.07 37.04 16.22
CA VAL A 26 -5.50 36.68 16.29
C VAL A 26 -6.33 37.72 17.03
N GLU A 27 -5.85 38.24 18.16
CA GLU A 27 -6.52 39.29 18.92
C GLU A 27 -6.55 40.62 18.16
N CYS A 28 -5.44 41.01 17.51
CA CYS A 28 -5.40 42.16 16.62
C CYS A 28 -6.38 42.00 15.44
N PHE A 29 -6.50 40.79 14.88
CA PHE A 29 -7.48 40.49 13.83
C PHE A 29 -8.93 40.47 14.33
N ARG A 30 -9.19 39.99 15.56
CA ARG A 30 -10.53 40.00 16.16
C ARG A 30 -11.08 41.42 16.16
N ASP A 31 -10.29 42.37 16.63
CA ASP A 31 -10.70 43.78 16.76
C ASP A 31 -10.81 44.51 15.41
N LEU A 32 -10.03 44.11 14.40
CA LEU A 32 -10.08 44.64 13.03
C LEU A 32 -11.32 44.22 12.22
N TYR A 33 -12.02 43.15 12.62
CA TYR A 33 -13.12 42.53 11.87
C TYR A 33 -14.52 42.65 12.50
N VAL A 34 -14.65 43.39 13.62
CA VAL A 34 -15.94 43.60 14.32
C VAL A 34 -16.86 44.65 13.65
N SER A 35 -16.46 45.35 12.58
CA SER A 35 -17.33 46.38 11.95
C SER A 35 -18.46 45.77 11.10
N GLY A 36 -19.71 45.98 11.52
CA GLY A 36 -20.92 45.27 11.09
C GLY A 36 -21.51 45.54 9.70
N SER A 37 -20.71 45.68 8.63
CA SER A 37 -21.26 45.69 7.25
C SER A 37 -20.51 44.71 6.34
N VAL A 38 -21.22 43.74 5.76
CA VAL A 38 -20.68 42.73 4.83
C VAL A 38 -20.36 43.40 3.50
N THR A 39 -19.09 43.68 3.24
CA THR A 39 -18.57 44.18 1.95
C THR A 39 -17.70 43.13 1.27
N GLN A 40 -17.37 43.30 -0.01
CA GLN A 40 -16.45 42.43 -0.74
C GLN A 40 -15.06 42.33 -0.06
N ASN A 41 -14.64 43.38 0.67
CA ASN A 41 -13.43 43.37 1.50
C ASN A 41 -13.53 42.41 2.69
N ASN A 42 -14.73 42.22 3.27
CA ASN A 42 -14.92 41.29 4.39
C ASN A 42 -14.70 39.83 3.98
N HIS A 43 -14.99 39.50 2.72
CA HIS A 43 -14.79 38.14 2.21
C HIS A 43 -13.30 37.76 2.16
N GLN A 44 -12.43 38.63 1.63
CA GLN A 44 -10.97 38.39 1.60
C GLN A 44 -10.38 38.29 3.01
N ARG A 45 -10.87 39.15 3.91
CA ARG A 45 -10.51 39.22 5.32
C ARG A 45 -10.88 37.96 6.09
N LEU A 46 -12.12 37.47 5.92
CA LEU A 46 -12.56 36.22 6.54
C LEU A 46 -11.79 35.03 5.96
N THR A 47 -11.57 34.98 4.65
CA THR A 47 -10.75 33.93 4.01
C THR A 47 -9.34 33.89 4.60
N HIS A 48 -8.73 35.06 4.82
CA HIS A 48 -7.42 35.15 5.46
C HIS A 48 -7.46 34.66 6.91
N LEU A 49 -8.45 35.09 7.71
CA LEU A 49 -8.60 34.66 9.10
C LEU A 49 -8.76 33.14 9.23
N VAL A 50 -9.59 32.52 8.39
CA VAL A 50 -9.78 31.05 8.38
C VAL A 50 -8.48 30.34 8.03
N LYS A 51 -7.75 30.84 7.04
CA LYS A 51 -6.44 30.30 6.66
C LYS A 51 -5.47 30.35 7.84
N VAL A 52 -5.41 31.47 8.56
CA VAL A 52 -4.55 31.63 9.75
C VAL A 52 -4.95 30.63 10.83
N VAL A 53 -6.24 30.52 11.17
CA VAL A 53 -6.71 29.57 12.21
C VAL A 53 -6.40 28.12 11.81
N ASN A 54 -6.67 27.72 10.57
CA ASN A 54 -6.37 26.36 10.10
C ASN A 54 -4.86 26.06 10.14
N GLN A 55 -4.01 27.04 9.79
CA GLN A 55 -2.55 26.91 9.91
C GLN A 55 -2.11 26.75 11.37
N MET A 56 -2.74 27.48 12.29
CA MET A 56 -2.44 27.34 13.72
C MET A 56 -2.85 25.96 14.25
N LEU A 57 -4.04 25.45 13.86
CA LEU A 57 -4.49 24.11 14.23
C LEU A 57 -3.55 23.02 13.68
N GLU A 58 -3.09 23.17 12.44
CA GLU A 58 -2.08 22.29 11.85
C GLU A 58 -0.75 22.35 12.63
N GLN A 59 -0.28 23.53 13.03
CA GLN A 59 0.94 23.65 13.84
C GLN A 59 0.78 22.97 15.22
N LEU A 60 -0.42 23.02 15.80
CA LEU A 60 -0.70 22.28 17.03
C LEU A 60 -0.61 20.77 16.80
N GLU A 61 -1.02 20.23 15.64
CA GLU A 61 -0.89 18.78 15.32
C GLU A 61 0.54 18.27 15.43
N ARG A 62 1.52 19.14 15.17
CA ARG A 62 2.96 18.79 15.21
C ARG A 62 3.53 18.67 16.62
N LYS A 63 2.72 18.90 17.66
CA LYS A 63 3.12 18.86 19.06
C LYS A 63 2.56 17.65 19.80
N LYS A 64 3.39 17.04 20.65
CA LYS A 64 2.96 16.04 21.64
C LYS A 64 2.03 16.71 22.65
N VAL A 65 0.93 16.05 23.00
CA VAL A 65 0.01 16.55 24.04
C VAL A 65 0.44 15.99 25.39
N LYS A 66 0.62 16.87 26.37
CA LYS A 66 0.82 16.47 27.76
C LYS A 66 -0.51 16.09 28.39
N ILE A 67 -0.56 14.91 29.00
CA ILE A 67 -1.70 14.41 29.78
C ILE A 67 -1.29 14.48 31.25
N PHE A 68 -1.99 15.31 32.00
CA PHE A 68 -1.81 15.45 33.44
C PHE A 68 -2.78 14.51 34.13
N ASP A 69 -2.26 13.57 34.90
CA ASP A 69 -3.07 12.65 35.68
C ASP A 69 -3.71 13.39 36.86
N ALA A 70 -4.99 13.15 37.12
CA ALA A 70 -5.74 13.80 38.19
C ALA A 70 -5.24 13.37 39.59
N GLY A 71 -4.41 12.34 39.68
CA GLY A 71 -3.82 11.83 40.91
C GLY A 71 -2.55 12.55 41.41
N ARG A 72 -2.11 13.64 40.77
CA ARG A 72 -0.87 14.37 41.14
C ARG A 72 -1.13 15.86 41.42
N PRO A 73 -1.63 16.21 42.62
CA PRO A 73 -1.97 17.60 42.98
C PRO A 73 -0.80 18.58 42.84
N GLU A 74 0.44 18.10 42.99
CA GLU A 74 1.65 18.90 42.80
C GLU A 74 1.83 19.44 41.37
N LEU A 75 1.13 18.86 40.39
CA LEU A 75 1.15 19.28 38.99
C LEU A 75 -0.04 20.15 38.60
N ASP A 76 -1.00 20.42 39.50
CA ASP A 76 -2.26 21.13 39.17
C ASP A 76 -2.02 22.52 38.58
N GLY A 77 -1.04 23.26 39.12
CA GLY A 77 -0.66 24.57 38.59
C GLY A 77 -0.08 24.49 37.17
N GLN A 78 0.72 23.46 36.88
CA GLN A 78 1.26 23.21 35.54
C GLN A 78 0.16 22.77 34.57
N ALA A 79 -0.75 21.91 35.02
CA ALA A 79 -1.91 21.45 34.25
C ALA A 79 -2.84 22.62 33.92
N ALA A 80 -3.12 23.51 34.88
CA ALA A 80 -3.92 24.72 34.66
C ALA A 80 -3.25 25.68 33.65
N SER A 81 -1.95 25.93 33.82
CA SER A 81 -1.18 26.76 32.88
C SER A 81 -1.15 26.15 31.47
N TYR A 82 -1.03 24.83 31.36
CA TYR A 82 -1.05 24.12 30.07
C TYR A 82 -2.43 24.17 29.42
N ARG A 83 -3.51 23.95 30.18
CA ARG A 83 -4.90 24.11 29.73
C ARG A 83 -5.19 25.50 29.20
N ALA A 84 -4.72 26.54 29.90
CA ALA A 84 -4.91 27.93 29.49
C ALA A 84 -4.36 28.22 28.09
N ARG A 85 -3.36 27.45 27.61
CA ARG A 85 -2.79 27.61 26.26
C ARG A 85 -3.75 27.25 25.13
N PHE A 86 -4.75 26.39 25.39
CA PHE A 86 -5.73 25.98 24.39
C PHE A 86 -6.96 26.90 24.36
N GLN A 87 -7.19 27.70 25.41
CA GLN A 87 -8.37 28.57 25.53
C GLN A 87 -8.55 29.56 24.36
N PRO A 88 -7.50 30.25 23.86
CA PRO A 88 -7.64 31.16 22.72
C PRO A 88 -8.21 30.46 21.48
N TYR A 89 -7.85 29.19 21.26
CA TYR A 89 -8.35 28.40 20.13
C TYR A 89 -9.82 28.02 20.31
N PHE A 90 -10.19 27.59 21.52
CA PHE A 90 -11.58 27.25 21.85
C PHE A 90 -12.52 28.47 21.82
N GLN A 91 -11.97 29.68 21.92
CA GLN A 91 -12.74 30.91 21.72
C GLN A 91 -12.77 31.31 20.24
N ALA A 92 -11.64 31.23 19.54
CA ALA A 92 -11.52 31.67 18.15
C ALA A 92 -12.25 30.76 17.15
N ALA A 93 -12.13 29.43 17.29
CA ALA A 93 -12.71 28.50 16.32
C ALA A 93 -14.25 28.59 16.25
N PRO A 94 -15.01 28.57 17.36
CA PRO A 94 -16.46 28.75 17.32
C PRO A 94 -16.89 30.12 16.78
N TYR A 95 -16.13 31.19 17.10
CA TYR A 95 -16.39 32.53 16.57
C TYR A 95 -16.26 32.58 15.05
N VAL A 96 -15.15 32.06 14.52
CA VAL A 96 -14.88 32.02 13.07
C VAL A 96 -15.88 31.11 12.37
N LYS A 97 -16.25 29.98 12.98
CA LYS A 97 -17.30 29.07 12.50
C LYS A 97 -18.63 29.79 12.33
N ALA A 98 -19.11 30.47 13.38
CA ALA A 98 -20.37 31.22 13.33
C ALA A 98 -20.38 32.32 12.27
N ARG A 99 -19.23 32.97 12.02
CA ARG A 99 -19.08 33.95 10.93
C ARG A 99 -19.11 33.32 9.55
N LEU A 100 -18.49 32.15 9.38
CA LEU A 100 -18.51 31.41 8.14
C LEU A 100 -19.92 30.91 7.80
N ASP A 101 -20.68 30.41 8.78
CA ASP A 101 -22.07 29.97 8.57
C ASP A 101 -22.96 31.11 8.02
N GLN A 102 -22.74 32.34 8.49
CA GLN A 102 -23.44 33.53 7.97
C GLN A 102 -23.04 33.87 6.52
N MET A 103 -21.79 33.59 6.12
CA MET A 103 -21.24 34.00 4.83
C MET A 103 -21.23 32.90 3.75
N ARG A 104 -21.42 31.63 4.12
CA ARG A 104 -21.52 30.49 3.19
C ARG A 104 -22.65 30.62 2.18
N GLN A 105 -23.74 31.29 2.56
CA GLN A 105 -24.84 31.61 1.66
C GLN A 105 -24.44 32.61 0.56
N VAL A 106 -23.34 33.35 0.77
CA VAL A 106 -22.87 34.43 -0.12
C VAL A 106 -21.66 33.98 -0.96
N ASP A 107 -20.76 33.15 -0.42
CA ASP A 107 -19.66 32.55 -1.19
C ASP A 107 -19.48 31.05 -0.91
N PRO A 108 -19.89 30.18 -1.85
CA PRO A 108 -19.70 28.73 -1.75
C PRO A 108 -18.24 28.28 -1.64
N LYS A 109 -17.25 29.10 -2.02
CA LYS A 109 -15.82 28.77 -1.89
C LYS A 109 -15.36 28.72 -0.43
N LEU A 110 -16.11 29.32 0.49
CA LEU A 110 -15.84 29.23 1.93
C LEU A 110 -16.27 27.89 2.54
N GLU A 111 -17.02 27.06 1.79
CA GLU A 111 -17.50 25.75 2.25
C GLU A 111 -16.33 24.85 2.67
N GLU A 112 -15.33 24.69 1.81
CA GLU A 112 -14.17 23.81 2.03
C GLU A 112 -13.32 24.28 3.22
N ALA A 113 -13.10 25.59 3.33
CA ALA A 113 -12.31 26.16 4.41
C ALA A 113 -12.98 26.02 5.78
N HIS A 114 -14.31 26.14 5.81
CA HIS A 114 -15.12 25.88 7.00
C HIS A 114 -15.14 24.39 7.37
N GLN A 115 -15.35 23.49 6.40
CA GLN A 115 -15.29 22.05 6.65
C GLN A 115 -13.94 21.65 7.23
N LEU A 116 -12.84 22.17 6.68
CA LEU A 116 -11.50 21.95 7.21
C LEU A 116 -11.37 22.44 8.66
N LEU A 117 -11.87 23.64 8.96
CA LEU A 117 -11.85 24.21 10.31
C LEU A 117 -12.60 23.31 11.30
N CYS A 118 -13.82 22.88 10.96
CA CYS A 118 -14.62 21.98 11.80
C CYS A 118 -13.90 20.66 12.08
N ARG A 119 -13.31 20.04 11.04
CA ARG A 119 -12.56 18.78 11.17
C ARG A 119 -11.33 18.95 12.08
N GLN A 120 -10.56 20.02 11.88
CA GLN A 120 -9.36 20.30 12.69
C GLN A 120 -9.70 20.65 14.14
N GLU A 121 -10.79 21.40 14.38
CA GLU A 121 -11.25 21.73 15.73
C GLU A 121 -11.67 20.49 16.50
N VAL A 122 -12.56 19.65 15.93
CA VAL A 122 -13.00 18.40 16.55
C VAL A 122 -11.82 17.46 16.78
N GLY A 123 -10.91 17.34 15.81
CA GLY A 123 -9.69 16.57 15.96
C GLY A 123 -8.81 17.07 17.10
N LEU A 124 -8.63 18.38 17.24
CA LEU A 124 -7.90 18.98 18.36
C LEU A 124 -8.54 18.65 19.71
N ARG A 125 -9.88 18.77 19.84
CA ARG A 125 -10.61 18.47 21.08
C ARG A 125 -10.35 17.03 21.53
N TYR A 126 -10.50 16.05 20.64
CA TYR A 126 -10.21 14.64 20.96
C TYR A 126 -8.73 14.36 21.20
N ARG A 127 -7.85 15.11 20.54
CA ARG A 127 -6.40 14.93 20.71
C ARG A 127 -5.95 15.39 22.09
N ILE A 128 -6.44 16.53 22.58
CA ILE A 128 -6.01 17.05 23.89
C ILE A 128 -6.67 16.34 25.09
N GLY A 129 -7.84 15.73 24.89
CA GLY A 129 -8.57 14.98 25.91
C GLY A 129 -9.31 15.86 26.92
N ALA A 130 -10.25 15.28 27.67
CA ALA A 130 -11.05 16.03 28.64
C ALA A 130 -10.20 16.60 29.79
N SER A 131 -9.11 15.92 30.15
CA SER A 131 -8.13 16.39 31.15
C SER A 131 -7.53 17.76 30.80
N ASN A 132 -7.49 18.13 29.51
CA ASN A 132 -7.02 19.43 29.04
C ASN A 132 -8.15 20.36 28.56
N GLY A 133 -9.41 20.06 28.87
CA GLY A 133 -10.58 20.82 28.41
C GLY A 133 -11.06 20.50 27.00
N GLY A 134 -10.62 19.36 26.44
CA GLY A 134 -11.11 18.82 25.18
C GLY A 134 -12.20 17.75 25.39
N LEU A 135 -12.18 16.73 24.53
CA LEU A 135 -13.11 15.60 24.54
C LEU A 135 -12.32 14.30 24.64
N ASP A 136 -12.86 13.32 25.35
CA ASP A 136 -12.37 11.94 25.28
C ASP A 136 -13.35 11.08 24.47
N PRO A 137 -12.88 10.04 23.76
CA PRO A 137 -13.79 9.06 23.17
C PRO A 137 -14.63 8.42 24.26
N LEU A 138 -15.88 8.09 23.94
CA LEU A 138 -16.77 7.39 24.87
C LEU A 138 -16.17 6.05 25.31
N ALA A 139 -16.52 5.59 26.51
CA ALA A 139 -16.04 4.30 27.02
C ALA A 139 -16.57 3.11 26.18
N ALA A 140 -17.79 3.24 25.65
CA ALA A 140 -18.42 2.29 24.75
C ALA A 140 -18.85 3.01 23.45
N PRO A 141 -18.98 2.27 22.32
CA PRO A 141 -19.52 2.82 21.08
C PRO A 141 -20.92 3.41 21.27
N ASP A 142 -21.19 4.59 20.70
CA ASP A 142 -22.54 5.14 20.66
C ASP A 142 -23.40 4.36 19.64
N PRO A 143 -24.55 3.78 20.04
CA PRO A 143 -25.35 2.94 19.16
C PRO A 143 -25.88 3.65 17.92
N ASP A 144 -26.29 4.92 18.04
CA ASP A 144 -26.84 5.69 16.93
C ASP A 144 -25.73 6.06 15.95
N CYS A 145 -24.57 6.43 16.46
CA CYS A 145 -23.38 6.68 15.66
C CYS A 145 -22.92 5.42 14.92
N LEU A 146 -22.92 4.26 15.59
CA LEU A 146 -22.57 2.99 14.97
C LEU A 146 -23.53 2.63 13.83
N ALA A 147 -24.84 2.73 14.06
CA ALA A 147 -25.83 2.45 13.03
C ALA A 147 -25.63 3.33 11.77
N LYS A 148 -25.40 4.64 11.96
CA LYS A 148 -25.10 5.58 10.86
C LYS A 148 -23.83 5.19 10.10
N LEU A 149 -22.76 4.89 10.84
CA LEU A 149 -21.47 4.51 10.27
C LEU A 149 -21.55 3.21 9.47
N GLU A 150 -22.32 2.23 9.94
CA GLU A 150 -22.60 1.00 9.19
C GLU A 150 -23.38 1.27 7.91
N ASP A 151 -24.40 2.14 7.95
CA ASP A 151 -25.17 2.49 6.76
C ASP A 151 -24.29 3.18 5.71
N TYR A 152 -23.43 4.11 6.14
CA TYR A 152 -22.44 4.73 5.26
C TYR A 152 -21.44 3.72 4.69
N ALA A 153 -20.96 2.77 5.50
CA ALA A 153 -20.07 1.72 5.03
C ALA A 153 -20.75 0.81 4.00
N ARG A 154 -22.00 0.40 4.24
CA ARG A 154 -22.82 -0.38 3.29
C ARG A 154 -23.01 0.38 1.98
N GLU A 155 -23.40 1.65 2.03
CA GLU A 155 -23.56 2.51 0.84
C GLU A 155 -22.24 2.62 0.07
N TRP A 156 -21.15 2.94 0.77
CA TRP A 156 -19.83 3.09 0.19
C TRP A 156 -19.37 1.79 -0.49
N LYS A 157 -19.51 0.63 0.16
CA LYS A 157 -19.13 -0.70 -0.38
C LYS A 157 -19.96 -1.07 -1.61
N ARG A 158 -21.26 -0.78 -1.62
CA ARG A 158 -22.12 -0.97 -2.82
C ARG A 158 -21.63 -0.14 -4.01
N GLY A 159 -21.09 1.05 -3.75
CA GLY A 159 -20.48 1.92 -4.77
C GLY A 159 -19.11 1.47 -5.29
N GLN A 160 -18.45 0.50 -4.63
CA GLN A 160 -17.12 0.04 -5.04
C GLN A 160 -17.21 -1.01 -6.15
N LYS A 161 -16.78 -0.62 -7.35
CA LYS A 161 -16.75 -1.52 -8.52
C LYS A 161 -15.83 -2.73 -8.32
N LEU A 162 -14.77 -2.58 -7.52
CA LEU A 162 -13.76 -3.60 -7.30
C LEU A 162 -14.05 -4.51 -6.10
N ALA A 163 -15.07 -4.18 -5.30
CA ALA A 163 -15.39 -4.95 -4.10
C ALA A 163 -15.90 -6.35 -4.45
N VAL A 164 -15.16 -7.37 -4.00
CA VAL A 164 -15.56 -8.78 -4.11
C VAL A 164 -16.62 -9.12 -3.07
N ASN A 165 -16.45 -8.67 -1.82
CA ASN A 165 -17.46 -8.75 -0.77
C ASN A 165 -17.99 -7.34 -0.45
N ARG A 166 -19.32 -7.16 -0.51
CA ARG A 166 -20.01 -5.90 -0.23
C ARG A 166 -20.61 -5.81 1.17
N GLU A 167 -20.57 -6.89 1.94
CA GLU A 167 -21.01 -6.95 3.33
C GLU A 167 -19.93 -6.47 4.29
N ILE A 168 -20.33 -6.00 5.47
CA ILE A 168 -19.40 -5.56 6.52
C ILE A 168 -18.86 -6.80 7.24
N ASN A 169 -17.54 -6.99 7.26
CA ASN A 169 -16.90 -8.08 7.99
C ASN A 169 -16.57 -7.70 9.45
N GLU A 170 -16.14 -8.66 10.26
CA GLU A 170 -15.87 -8.46 11.69
C GLU A 170 -14.83 -7.37 11.97
N LEU A 171 -13.77 -7.30 11.17
CA LEU A 171 -12.75 -6.27 11.32
C LEU A 171 -13.26 -4.89 10.93
N GLU A 172 -14.02 -4.79 9.84
CA GLU A 172 -14.68 -3.55 9.44
C GLU A 172 -15.64 -3.08 10.53
N HIS A 173 -16.45 -3.98 11.09
CA HIS A 173 -17.35 -3.68 12.19
C HIS A 173 -16.58 -3.19 13.43
N ALA A 174 -15.45 -3.81 13.79
CA ALA A 174 -14.61 -3.34 14.89
C ALA A 174 -14.04 -1.93 14.66
N GLN A 175 -13.67 -1.59 13.41
CA GLN A 175 -13.25 -0.23 13.05
C GLN A 175 -14.40 0.78 13.20
N LEU A 176 -15.62 0.40 12.80
CA LEU A 176 -16.81 1.24 12.95
C LEU A 176 -17.21 1.41 14.42
N GLN A 177 -17.10 0.36 15.24
CA GLN A 177 -17.31 0.42 16.69
C GLN A 177 -16.34 1.40 17.35
N GLU A 178 -15.05 1.34 17.00
CA GLU A 178 -14.07 2.28 17.53
C GLU A 178 -14.37 3.72 17.08
N ALA A 179 -14.75 3.92 15.81
CA ALA A 179 -15.12 5.24 15.30
C ALA A 179 -16.42 5.80 15.93
N ALA A 180 -17.37 4.94 16.27
CA ALA A 180 -18.64 5.31 16.91
C ALA A 180 -18.46 5.85 18.34
N ARG A 181 -17.25 5.74 18.92
CA ARG A 181 -16.92 6.37 20.21
C ARG A 181 -16.69 7.89 20.10
N TYR A 182 -16.74 8.45 18.89
CA TYR A 182 -16.45 9.87 18.60
C TYR A 182 -17.68 10.61 18.05
N PRO A 183 -18.74 10.83 18.86
CA PRO A 183 -20.02 11.36 18.37
C PRO A 183 -19.92 12.74 17.71
N GLU A 184 -19.09 13.67 18.24
CA GLU A 184 -18.91 14.98 17.60
C GLU A 184 -18.25 14.88 16.22
N TRP A 185 -17.40 13.88 16.00
CA TRP A 185 -16.82 13.63 14.69
C TRP A 185 -17.81 12.97 13.73
N VAL A 186 -18.64 12.03 14.22
CA VAL A 186 -19.67 11.38 13.38
C VAL A 186 -20.67 12.42 12.86
N ALA A 187 -21.04 13.42 13.67
CA ALA A 187 -21.88 14.53 13.22
C ALA A 187 -21.29 15.29 12.02
N LEU A 188 -19.96 15.40 11.91
CA LEU A 188 -19.31 16.05 10.76
C LEU A 188 -19.47 15.26 9.45
N LEU A 189 -19.67 13.94 9.53
CA LEU A 189 -19.81 13.10 8.33
C LEU A 189 -21.14 13.34 7.61
N GLU A 190 -22.18 13.74 8.34
CA GLU A 190 -23.51 14.04 7.78
C GLU A 190 -23.47 15.25 6.85
N GLU A 191 -22.68 16.26 7.23
CA GLU A 191 -22.51 17.49 6.47
C GLU A 191 -21.54 17.33 5.28
N ASP A 192 -20.69 16.30 5.32
CA ASP A 192 -19.52 16.18 4.44
C ASP A 192 -19.34 14.77 3.85
N LYS A 193 -20.08 14.51 2.77
CA LYS A 193 -20.04 13.23 2.06
C LYS A 193 -18.65 12.88 1.51
N ALA A 194 -17.85 13.89 1.12
CA ALA A 194 -16.51 13.66 0.62
C ALA A 194 -15.59 13.16 1.75
N TYR A 195 -15.68 13.77 2.92
CA TYR A 195 -14.95 13.35 4.11
C TYR A 195 -15.39 11.97 4.61
N CYS A 196 -16.69 11.67 4.59
CA CYS A 196 -17.21 10.32 4.86
C CYS A 196 -16.60 9.27 3.91
N LYS A 197 -16.57 9.55 2.59
CA LYS A 197 -15.92 8.66 1.62
C LYS A 197 -14.41 8.48 1.88
N GLU A 198 -13.72 9.53 2.30
CA GLU A 198 -12.32 9.43 2.70
C GLU A 198 -12.11 8.56 3.93
N PHE A 199 -13.01 8.67 4.93
CA PHE A 199 -12.99 7.83 6.12
C PHE A 199 -13.21 6.36 5.77
N MET A 200 -14.19 6.05 4.92
CA MET A 200 -14.42 4.68 4.48
C MET A 200 -13.21 4.12 3.72
N GLY A 201 -12.55 4.93 2.88
CA GLY A 201 -11.27 4.55 2.29
C GLY A 201 -10.16 4.31 3.33
N TRP A 202 -10.15 5.05 4.44
CA TRP A 202 -9.15 4.91 5.48
C TRP A 202 -9.36 3.69 6.38
N ALA A 203 -10.55 3.57 6.98
CA ALA A 203 -10.85 2.59 8.02
C ALA A 203 -11.38 1.27 7.45
N ILE A 204 -12.18 1.31 6.38
CA ILE A 204 -12.83 0.12 5.80
C ILE A 204 -12.01 -0.46 4.66
N GLN A 205 -11.56 0.39 3.74
CA GLN A 205 -10.57 -0.06 2.77
C GLN A 205 -9.29 -0.31 3.54
N HIS A 206 -8.53 0.69 3.96
CA HIS A 206 -7.16 0.46 4.37
C HIS A 206 -6.95 -0.12 5.77
N TYR A 207 -7.99 -0.39 6.57
CA TYR A 207 -7.88 -0.84 7.97
C TYR A 207 -6.97 0.02 8.86
N ASN A 208 -6.79 1.29 8.52
CA ASN A 208 -6.03 2.19 9.35
C ASN A 208 -6.86 2.60 10.57
N PRO A 209 -6.22 2.91 11.72
CA PRO A 209 -6.95 3.19 12.96
C PRO A 209 -7.85 4.44 12.82
N PRO A 210 -9.11 4.40 13.31
CA PRO A 210 -10.06 5.50 13.14
C PRO A 210 -9.61 6.72 13.94
N ALA A 211 -9.09 6.49 15.15
CA ALA A 211 -8.60 7.53 16.04
C ALA A 211 -7.54 8.44 15.37
N VAL A 212 -6.69 7.90 14.49
CA VAL A 212 -5.69 8.71 13.77
C VAL A 212 -6.34 9.61 12.74
N PHE A 213 -7.32 9.10 11.98
CA PHE A 213 -8.08 9.89 11.02
C PHE A 213 -8.82 11.05 11.71
N ILE A 214 -9.38 10.77 12.88
CA ILE A 214 -10.20 11.72 13.64
C ILE A 214 -9.32 12.80 14.30
N GLN A 215 -8.20 12.43 14.91
CA GLN A 215 -7.41 13.33 15.76
C GLN A 215 -6.30 14.09 15.02
N TYR A 216 -5.91 13.67 13.82
CA TYR A 216 -4.75 14.22 13.08
C TYR A 216 -5.06 14.47 11.59
N GLU A 217 -5.75 15.56 11.27
CA GLU A 217 -6.21 15.92 9.92
C GLU A 217 -5.06 16.21 8.95
N ALA A 218 -4.03 16.94 9.39
CA ALA A 218 -2.90 17.28 8.52
C ALA A 218 -1.99 16.07 8.30
N LEU A 219 -1.70 15.31 9.35
CA LEU A 219 -0.86 14.11 9.22
C LEU A 219 -1.55 13.00 8.42
N ARG A 220 -2.86 12.77 8.55
CA ARG A 220 -3.55 11.78 7.69
C ARG A 220 -3.44 12.14 6.21
N LYS A 221 -3.54 13.44 5.85
CA LYS A 221 -3.35 13.91 4.47
C LYS A 221 -1.93 13.65 4.00
N LYS A 222 -0.93 13.90 4.86
CA LYS A 222 0.48 13.62 4.55
C LYS A 222 0.74 12.12 4.35
N ILE A 223 0.19 11.27 5.21
CA ILE A 223 0.26 9.80 5.09
C ILE A 223 -0.34 9.33 3.76
N LYS A 224 -1.52 9.84 3.39
CA LYS A 224 -2.18 9.53 2.12
C LYS A 224 -1.39 10.03 0.91
N ALA A 225 -0.89 11.27 0.97
CA ALA A 225 -0.07 11.87 -0.10
C ALA A 225 1.28 11.15 -0.29
N SER A 226 1.80 10.55 0.78
CA SER A 226 3.02 9.72 0.73
C SER A 226 2.74 8.28 0.30
N LEU A 227 1.49 7.96 -0.05
CA LEU A 227 1.04 6.67 -0.57
C LEU A 227 1.28 5.48 0.39
N ILE A 228 1.50 5.71 1.69
CA ILE A 228 1.77 4.64 2.67
C ILE A 228 0.51 4.11 3.35
N SER A 229 -0.63 4.81 3.23
CA SER A 229 -1.87 4.46 3.94
C SER A 229 -2.32 3.02 3.70
N SER A 230 -2.13 2.50 2.50
CA SER A 230 -2.52 1.15 2.14
C SER A 230 -1.63 0.08 2.79
N ALA A 231 -0.34 0.37 2.92
CA ALA A 231 0.65 -0.54 3.50
C ALA A 231 0.51 -0.60 5.02
N LEU A 232 0.22 0.53 5.66
CA LEU A 232 0.12 0.65 7.12
C LEU A 232 -0.94 -0.29 7.73
N GLY A 233 -2.15 -0.34 7.16
CA GLY A 233 -3.18 -1.25 7.68
C GLY A 233 -3.11 -2.67 7.12
N TYR A 234 -2.43 -2.90 5.98
CA TYR A 234 -2.13 -4.26 5.52
C TYR A 234 -1.13 -4.96 6.44
N SER A 235 -0.08 -4.25 6.87
CA SER A 235 0.97 -4.78 7.75
C SER A 235 0.58 -4.81 9.24
N ARG A 236 -0.73 -4.79 9.56
CA ARG A 236 -1.21 -4.89 10.94
C ARG A 236 -0.88 -6.28 11.50
N ASN A 237 0.02 -6.35 12.49
CA ASN A 237 0.26 -7.60 13.23
C ASN A 237 -0.92 -7.88 14.15
N LEU A 238 -1.07 -9.16 14.51
CA LEU A 238 -2.10 -9.69 15.42
C LEU A 238 -2.21 -8.92 16.75
N ASP A 239 -1.13 -8.28 17.22
CA ASP A 239 -1.10 -7.60 18.52
C ASP A 239 -0.60 -6.14 18.50
N ASN A 240 -0.15 -5.60 17.35
CA ASN A 240 0.45 -4.26 17.29
C ASN A 240 0.17 -3.54 15.96
N GLU A 241 -0.38 -2.32 16.06
CA GLU A 241 -0.58 -1.43 14.92
C GLU A 241 0.72 -0.72 14.53
N ILE A 242 1.09 -0.74 13.25
CA ILE A 242 2.26 -0.01 12.72
C ILE A 242 2.11 1.49 12.98
N LEU A 243 0.92 2.02 12.72
CA LEU A 243 0.53 3.40 13.00
C LEU A 243 -0.35 3.41 14.24
N SER A 244 0.02 4.13 15.30
CA SER A 244 -0.84 4.25 16.49
C SER A 244 -0.62 5.56 17.26
N ILE A 245 -1.63 5.93 18.04
CA ILE A 245 -1.55 7.01 19.02
C ILE A 245 -1.09 6.38 20.34
N GLN A 246 0.09 6.75 20.81
CA GLN A 246 0.66 6.25 22.04
C GLN A 246 0.66 7.32 23.12
N THR A 247 0.36 6.92 24.35
CA THR A 247 0.50 7.76 25.54
C THR A 247 1.55 7.13 26.43
N ALA A 248 2.71 7.77 26.55
CA ALA A 248 3.83 7.25 27.34
C ALA A 248 4.26 8.28 28.39
N ALA A 249 4.47 7.84 29.63
CA ALA A 249 5.08 8.65 30.67
C ALA A 249 6.51 9.02 30.27
N SER A 250 6.81 10.32 30.26
CA SER A 250 8.17 10.77 30.06
C SER A 250 9.02 10.36 31.26
N ARG A 251 10.19 9.75 30.97
CA ARG A 251 11.14 9.29 32.00
C ARG A 251 11.72 10.44 32.83
N VAL A 252 11.59 11.68 32.36
CA VAL A 252 12.24 12.86 32.95
C VAL A 252 11.32 13.59 33.93
N ASP A 253 10.09 13.88 33.52
CA ASP A 253 9.11 14.66 34.30
C ASP A 253 7.94 13.79 34.82
N GLY A 254 7.86 12.52 34.43
CA GLY A 254 6.77 11.62 34.78
C GLY A 254 5.44 11.98 34.10
N ILE A 255 5.40 13.00 33.24
CA ILE A 255 4.18 13.46 32.57
C ILE A 255 3.94 12.59 31.34
N ALA A 256 2.73 12.05 31.22
CA ALA A 256 2.32 11.30 30.05
C ALA A 256 2.27 12.20 28.82
N LYS A 257 2.90 11.79 27.72
CA LYS A 257 2.89 12.48 26.44
C LYS A 257 2.18 11.60 25.40
N LYS A 258 1.11 12.14 24.82
CA LYS A 258 0.34 11.53 23.73
C LYS A 258 0.93 11.95 22.38
N ALA A 259 1.23 10.97 21.53
CA ALA A 259 1.85 11.20 20.22
C ALA A 259 1.41 10.19 19.16
N LEU A 260 1.34 10.62 17.90
CA LEU A 260 1.24 9.71 16.76
C LEU A 260 2.61 9.12 16.45
N THR A 261 2.67 7.80 16.30
CA THR A 261 3.92 7.06 16.13
C THR A 261 3.87 6.05 14.99
N PHE A 262 5.04 5.79 14.41
CA PHE A 262 5.31 4.61 13.59
C PHE A 262 6.11 3.58 14.37
N LEU A 263 6.00 2.32 13.95
CA LEU A 263 6.81 1.21 14.41
C LEU A 263 8.01 1.02 13.47
N LEU A 264 9.22 1.01 14.01
CA LEU A 264 10.47 0.69 13.33
C LEU A 264 10.95 -0.69 13.78
N TYR A 265 11.70 -1.38 12.94
CA TYR A 265 12.38 -2.62 13.29
C TYR A 265 13.87 -2.54 12.97
N GLN A 266 14.70 -2.71 13.99
CA GLN A 266 16.14 -2.47 13.97
C GLN A 266 16.92 -3.78 13.84
N ALA A 267 16.69 -4.56 12.78
CA ALA A 267 17.42 -5.81 12.54
C ALA A 267 18.02 -5.90 11.13
N ASN A 268 19.08 -6.70 11.03
CA ASN A 268 19.76 -7.02 9.77
C ASN A 268 19.41 -8.43 9.25
N ASP A 269 18.76 -9.25 10.07
CA ASP A 269 18.24 -10.56 9.72
C ASP A 269 16.74 -10.65 10.04
N PHE A 270 16.04 -11.54 9.33
CA PHE A 270 14.60 -11.72 9.43
C PHE A 270 14.24 -13.19 9.61
N LYS A 271 15.07 -13.91 10.39
CA LYS A 271 14.85 -15.32 10.76
C LYS A 271 13.83 -15.45 11.86
N GLU A 272 13.92 -14.59 12.87
CA GLU A 272 13.02 -14.53 14.02
C GLU A 272 12.66 -13.10 14.36
N PHE A 273 11.50 -12.92 15.01
CA PHE A 273 11.07 -11.63 15.51
C PHE A 273 11.70 -11.37 16.89
N ASP A 274 12.41 -10.26 17.03
CA ASP A 274 12.93 -9.78 18.31
C ASP A 274 12.20 -8.51 18.74
N PRO A 275 11.30 -8.58 19.74
CA PRO A 275 10.60 -7.41 20.26
C PRO A 275 11.53 -6.29 20.77
N ALA A 276 12.74 -6.63 21.23
CA ALA A 276 13.70 -5.64 21.71
C ALA A 276 14.27 -4.75 20.59
N LYS A 277 14.23 -5.24 19.34
CA LYS A 277 14.62 -4.48 18.13
C LYS A 277 13.48 -3.62 17.58
N GLN A 278 12.30 -3.65 18.21
CA GLN A 278 11.15 -2.87 17.75
C GLN A 278 11.03 -1.56 18.54
N GLU A 279 10.99 -0.44 17.83
CA GLU A 279 10.93 0.89 18.44
C GLU A 279 9.73 1.69 17.89
N ARG A 280 9.13 2.54 18.74
CA ARG A 280 8.15 3.53 18.28
C ARG A 280 8.74 4.93 18.20
N VAL A 281 8.67 5.51 17.01
CA VAL A 281 9.12 6.88 16.74
C VAL A 281 7.96 7.83 16.50
N SER A 282 8.04 9.03 17.04
CA SER A 282 7.02 10.05 16.86
C SER A 282 7.15 10.74 15.50
N ILE A 283 6.03 10.89 14.80
CA ILE A 283 5.99 11.47 13.44
C ILE A 283 5.36 12.87 13.39
N LEU A 284 5.26 13.52 14.55
CA LEU A 284 4.57 14.80 14.66
C LEU A 284 5.41 15.96 14.14
N LYS A 285 6.71 15.95 14.42
CA LYS A 285 7.65 17.02 14.07
C LYS A 285 8.37 16.66 12.76
N PRO A 286 8.20 17.45 11.68
CA PRO A 286 8.87 17.19 10.40
C PRO A 286 10.40 17.08 10.49
N GLU A 287 11.01 17.84 11.39
CA GLU A 287 12.45 17.93 11.61
C GLU A 287 13.00 16.87 12.57
N SER A 288 12.14 16.09 13.25
CA SER A 288 12.62 15.00 14.10
C SER A 288 13.30 13.93 13.26
N GLU A 289 14.43 13.43 13.77
CA GLU A 289 15.22 12.38 13.15
C GLU A 289 14.61 11.00 13.41
N ILE A 290 14.65 10.16 12.38
CA ILE A 290 14.36 8.73 12.41
C ILE A 290 15.71 8.05 12.20
N HIS A 291 16.15 7.28 13.18
CA HIS A 291 17.39 6.52 13.13
C HIS A 291 17.07 5.04 12.88
N PHE A 292 17.69 4.47 11.85
CA PHE A 292 17.78 3.04 11.62
C PHE A 292 19.18 2.56 12.03
N GLU A 293 19.26 1.76 13.09
CA GLU A 293 20.51 1.16 13.56
C GLU A 293 21.13 0.29 12.46
N SER A 294 20.28 -0.43 11.72
CA SER A 294 20.65 -1.13 10.50
C SER A 294 21.22 -0.14 9.47
N GLY A 295 22.54 -0.21 9.28
CA GLY A 295 23.23 0.64 8.32
C GLY A 295 23.63 2.03 8.81
N ASN A 296 23.35 2.37 10.08
CA ASN A 296 23.50 3.72 10.63
C ASN A 296 22.86 4.79 9.73
N TYR A 297 21.63 4.52 9.29
CA TYR A 297 20.91 5.37 8.36
C TYR A 297 19.98 6.34 9.10
N HIS A 298 20.02 7.60 8.73
CA HIS A 298 19.27 8.68 9.39
C HIS A 298 18.51 9.50 8.36
N LEU A 299 17.29 9.89 8.70
CA LEU A 299 16.52 10.86 7.95
C LEU A 299 15.51 11.58 8.83
N SER A 300 15.13 12.79 8.44
CA SER A 300 14.02 13.48 9.09
C SER A 300 12.67 12.84 8.75
N VAL A 301 11.67 13.01 9.63
CA VAL A 301 10.27 12.65 9.35
C VAL A 301 9.78 13.28 8.03
N LYS A 302 10.23 14.50 7.70
CA LYS A 302 9.91 15.14 6.43
C LYS A 302 10.47 14.34 5.26
N GLU A 303 11.76 14.03 5.27
CA GLU A 303 12.41 13.25 4.21
C GLU A 303 11.81 11.86 4.07
N PHE A 304 11.38 11.24 5.18
CA PHE A 304 10.69 9.95 5.17
C PHE A 304 9.44 10.01 4.30
N PHE A 305 8.56 10.98 4.55
CA PHE A 305 7.34 11.16 3.76
C PHE A 305 7.64 11.55 2.31
N ASP A 306 8.60 12.45 2.09
CA ASP A 306 8.97 12.91 0.74
C ASP A 306 9.54 11.75 -0.11
N LYS A 307 10.34 10.86 0.49
CA LYS A 307 10.85 9.65 -0.17
C LYS A 307 9.70 8.71 -0.54
N TRP A 308 8.79 8.41 0.39
CA TRP A 308 7.63 7.55 0.13
C TRP A 308 6.66 8.11 -0.91
N ALA A 309 6.48 9.43 -0.99
CA ALA A 309 5.66 10.07 -2.01
C ALA A 309 6.14 9.81 -3.45
N LEU A 310 7.40 9.41 -3.63
CA LEU A 310 8.01 9.11 -4.92
C LEU A 310 7.91 7.63 -5.32
N LYS A 311 7.28 6.78 -4.52
CA LYS A 311 7.28 5.31 -4.72
C LYS A 311 6.67 4.85 -6.05
N ASP A 312 5.71 5.61 -6.60
CA ASP A 312 5.11 5.29 -7.90
C ASP A 312 5.96 5.80 -9.08
N GLN A 313 7.06 6.51 -8.79
CA GLN A 313 8.00 7.08 -9.78
C GLN A 313 9.38 6.40 -9.76
N ARG A 314 9.81 5.92 -8.59
CA ARG A 314 11.08 5.21 -8.37
C ARG A 314 10.99 4.31 -7.16
N GLU A 315 11.86 3.30 -7.11
CA GLU A 315 12.07 2.53 -5.89
C GLU A 315 12.64 3.44 -4.78
N VAL A 316 12.21 3.16 -3.54
CA VAL A 316 12.58 3.93 -2.37
C VAL A 316 13.42 3.04 -1.45
N GLU A 317 14.44 3.64 -0.84
CA GLU A 317 15.41 3.03 0.09
C GLU A 317 14.80 2.65 1.46
N LEU A 318 13.47 2.54 1.55
CA LEU A 318 12.72 2.23 2.76
C LEU A 318 11.62 1.25 2.41
N SER A 319 11.45 0.25 3.27
CA SER A 319 10.38 -0.75 3.13
C SER A 319 9.55 -0.85 4.39
N LEU A 320 8.33 -1.36 4.26
CA LEU A 320 7.48 -1.70 5.39
C LEU A 320 7.37 -3.22 5.49
N SER A 321 7.89 -3.80 6.57
CA SER A 321 7.70 -5.21 6.90
C SER A 321 6.50 -5.39 7.84
N ALA A 322 6.14 -6.63 8.13
CA ALA A 322 5.20 -6.99 9.18
C ALA A 322 5.66 -6.47 10.56
N TRP A 323 6.96 -6.28 10.78
CA TRP A 323 7.50 -5.88 12.08
C TRP A 323 7.70 -4.37 12.23
N GLY A 324 7.55 -3.59 11.15
CA GLY A 324 7.77 -2.15 11.15
C GLY A 324 8.47 -1.66 9.90
N PHE A 325 8.68 -0.34 9.83
CA PHE A 325 9.55 0.26 8.83
C PHE A 325 10.99 -0.18 9.05
N ILE A 326 11.68 -0.39 7.94
CA ILE A 326 13.06 -0.91 7.91
C ILE A 326 13.88 -0.22 6.84
N ASN A 327 15.19 -0.12 7.07
CA ASN A 327 16.17 0.31 6.08
C ASN A 327 16.51 -0.84 5.13
N TYR A 328 15.64 -1.04 4.14
CA TYR A 328 15.75 -2.14 3.18
C TYR A 328 15.27 -1.66 1.81
N HIS A 329 16.12 -1.78 0.80
CA HIS A 329 15.77 -1.42 -0.57
C HIS A 329 15.16 -2.65 -1.27
N PRO A 330 13.94 -2.57 -1.84
CA PRO A 330 13.26 -3.74 -2.39
C PRO A 330 14.04 -4.51 -3.47
N VAL A 331 14.86 -3.81 -4.26
CA VAL A 331 15.70 -4.40 -5.33
C VAL A 331 17.14 -4.66 -4.91
N HIS A 332 17.64 -3.93 -3.91
CA HIS A 332 19.08 -3.88 -3.58
C HIS A 332 19.39 -4.46 -2.20
N GLY A 333 18.37 -4.94 -1.48
CA GLY A 333 18.54 -5.60 -0.20
C GLY A 333 18.86 -4.63 0.95
N PRO A 334 19.57 -5.11 1.98
CA PRO A 334 19.96 -4.27 3.13
C PRO A 334 21.01 -3.23 2.74
N TRP A 335 21.07 -2.14 3.50
CA TRP A 335 22.10 -1.12 3.33
C TRP A 335 23.47 -1.64 3.77
N ASN A 336 24.50 -1.41 2.95
CA ASN A 336 25.88 -1.71 3.31
C ASN A 336 26.49 -0.49 4.03
N ALA A 337 26.64 -0.61 5.36
CA ALA A 337 27.18 0.45 6.21
C ALA A 337 28.64 0.81 5.84
N ASP A 338 29.45 -0.17 5.47
CA ASP A 338 30.87 0.05 5.17
C ASP A 338 31.04 0.79 3.84
N ALA A 339 30.24 0.44 2.84
CA ALA A 339 30.26 1.08 1.52
C ALA A 339 29.40 2.36 1.45
N GLN A 340 28.57 2.62 2.47
CA GLN A 340 27.58 3.72 2.49
C GLN A 340 26.69 3.72 1.23
N MET A 341 26.29 2.53 0.78
CA MET A 341 25.41 2.35 -0.37
C MET A 341 24.66 1.02 -0.29
N PHE A 342 23.64 0.84 -1.12
CA PHE A 342 23.05 -0.48 -1.34
C PHE A 342 23.86 -1.26 -2.38
N ASP A 343 23.80 -2.59 -2.32
CA ASP A 343 24.43 -3.47 -3.30
C ASP A 343 23.81 -3.28 -4.70
N GLU A 344 24.63 -3.32 -5.76
CA GLU A 344 24.10 -3.23 -7.12
C GLU A 344 23.35 -4.51 -7.52
N ALA A 345 22.27 -4.34 -8.30
CA ALA A 345 21.58 -5.49 -8.89
C ALA A 345 22.35 -5.96 -10.15
N PRO A 346 22.53 -7.28 -10.37
CA PRO A 346 21.96 -8.40 -9.60
C PRO A 346 22.65 -8.65 -8.25
N LEU A 347 21.86 -9.02 -7.24
CA LEU A 347 22.32 -9.25 -5.87
C LEU A 347 23.07 -10.58 -5.76
N THR A 348 24.41 -10.53 -5.69
CA THR A 348 25.28 -11.72 -5.53
C THR A 348 25.76 -11.95 -4.10
N THR A 349 25.45 -11.05 -3.17
CA THR A 349 25.89 -11.10 -1.78
C THR A 349 25.08 -12.07 -0.91
N LEU A 350 23.89 -12.48 -1.38
CA LEU A 350 23.05 -13.45 -0.70
C LEU A 350 23.42 -14.88 -1.12
N ASN A 351 23.39 -15.82 -0.18
CA ASN A 351 23.64 -17.23 -0.45
C ASN A 351 22.40 -17.90 -1.07
N ARG A 352 22.64 -18.88 -1.95
CA ARG A 352 21.57 -19.61 -2.65
C ARG A 352 20.63 -20.35 -1.70
N GLU A 353 21.17 -20.94 -0.65
CA GLU A 353 20.44 -21.85 0.24
C GLU A 353 19.46 -21.13 1.16
N ASP A 354 19.73 -19.87 1.54
CA ASP A 354 18.98 -19.16 2.58
C ASP A 354 18.67 -17.69 2.25
N TRP A 355 18.80 -17.23 1.00
CA TRP A 355 18.52 -15.83 0.62
C TRP A 355 17.15 -15.31 1.13
N TYR A 356 16.14 -16.17 1.15
CA TYR A 356 14.78 -15.83 1.59
C TYR A 356 14.70 -15.58 3.10
N GLU A 357 15.66 -16.06 3.89
CA GLU A 357 15.79 -15.79 5.32
C GLU A 357 16.17 -14.33 5.60
N HIS A 358 16.89 -13.70 4.67
CA HIS A 358 17.27 -12.29 4.70
C HIS A 358 16.21 -11.34 4.12
N VAL A 359 15.09 -11.87 3.63
CA VAL A 359 13.98 -11.05 3.15
C VAL A 359 13.02 -10.75 4.31
N PRO A 360 12.72 -9.46 4.55
CA PRO A 360 11.76 -9.05 5.57
C PRO A 360 10.37 -9.63 5.30
N PRO A 361 9.64 -10.05 6.34
CA PRO A 361 8.28 -10.56 6.17
C PRO A 361 7.36 -9.44 5.71
N ALA A 362 6.60 -9.66 4.64
CA ALA A 362 5.49 -8.79 4.28
C ALA A 362 4.28 -8.96 5.22
N ARG A 363 4.12 -10.18 5.76
CA ARG A 363 3.09 -10.58 6.73
C ARG A 363 3.58 -11.78 7.56
N ILE A 364 3.08 -11.91 8.79
CA ILE A 364 3.19 -13.13 9.60
C ILE A 364 1.79 -13.77 9.71
N VAL A 365 1.73 -15.09 9.57
CA VAL A 365 0.49 -15.89 9.76
C VAL A 365 0.79 -17.09 10.65
N THR A 366 -0.20 -17.56 11.40
CA THR A 366 -0.04 -18.76 12.24
C THR A 366 -0.31 -20.03 11.46
N GLN A 367 0.25 -21.15 11.91
CA GLN A 367 -0.07 -22.48 11.39
C GLN A 367 -1.59 -22.75 11.46
N GLU A 368 -2.23 -22.35 12.56
CA GLU A 368 -3.67 -22.52 12.79
C GLU A 368 -4.50 -21.74 11.77
N GLU A 369 -4.10 -20.50 11.45
CA GLU A 369 -4.74 -19.70 10.40
C GLU A 369 -4.63 -20.39 9.05
N LEU A 370 -3.47 -20.94 8.70
CA LEU A 370 -3.25 -21.63 7.43
C LEU A 370 -4.02 -22.95 7.35
N GLU A 371 -4.04 -23.74 8.43
CA GLU A 371 -4.79 -25.01 8.49
C GLU A 371 -6.31 -24.78 8.40
N ARG A 372 -6.82 -23.68 8.95
CA ARG A 372 -8.24 -23.31 8.77
C ARG A 372 -8.59 -23.06 7.31
N VAL A 373 -7.69 -22.48 6.52
CA VAL A 373 -7.94 -22.12 5.12
C VAL A 373 -7.65 -23.29 4.17
N TYR A 374 -6.53 -23.98 4.38
CA TYR A 374 -5.98 -24.98 3.45
C TYR A 374 -6.05 -26.42 3.95
N GLY A 375 -6.46 -26.65 5.21
CA GLY A 375 -6.57 -27.98 5.79
C GLY A 375 -5.26 -28.75 5.78
N ASP A 376 -5.33 -30.01 5.38
CA ASP A 376 -4.18 -30.91 5.36
C ASP A 376 -3.12 -30.54 4.31
N GLU A 377 -3.43 -29.68 3.33
CA GLU A 377 -2.49 -29.31 2.27
C GLU A 377 -1.26 -28.55 2.80
N VAL A 378 -1.36 -27.90 3.97
CA VAL A 378 -0.24 -27.18 4.59
C VAL A 378 0.46 -27.97 5.70
N ARG A 379 -0.11 -29.09 6.16
CA ARG A 379 0.43 -29.86 7.28
C ARG A 379 1.76 -30.53 6.89
N GLY A 380 2.75 -30.40 7.76
CA GLY A 380 4.09 -31.00 7.56
C GLY A 380 4.92 -30.36 6.44
N LYS A 381 4.47 -29.24 5.86
CA LYS A 381 5.24 -28.47 4.89
C LYS A 381 6.06 -27.39 5.59
N ASN A 382 7.19 -27.03 4.98
CA ASN A 382 8.00 -25.88 5.41
C ASN A 382 7.92 -24.71 4.43
N VAL A 383 7.47 -24.97 3.19
CA VAL A 383 7.28 -23.97 2.15
C VAL A 383 6.06 -24.32 1.32
N PHE A 384 5.26 -23.31 0.99
CA PHE A 384 4.31 -23.35 -0.12
C PHE A 384 4.19 -21.93 -0.68
N PHE A 385 3.49 -21.73 -1.79
CA PHE A 385 3.37 -20.41 -2.37
C PHE A 385 2.08 -20.22 -3.14
N LYS A 386 1.77 -18.97 -3.44
CA LYS A 386 0.70 -18.59 -4.35
C LYS A 386 1.28 -17.89 -5.56
N VAL A 387 0.68 -18.19 -6.71
CA VAL A 387 0.85 -17.42 -7.94
C VAL A 387 -0.15 -16.27 -7.91
N MET A 388 0.35 -15.03 -7.89
CA MET A 388 -0.47 -13.84 -7.62
C MET A 388 -0.69 -13.02 -8.87
N ALA A 389 -1.84 -12.37 -8.96
CA ALA A 389 -2.09 -11.25 -9.86
C ALA A 389 -2.79 -10.12 -9.11
N ALA A 390 -2.45 -8.88 -9.45
CA ALA A 390 -3.15 -7.69 -9.01
C ALA A 390 -3.53 -6.83 -10.23
N ARG A 391 -4.74 -6.26 -10.23
CA ARG A 391 -5.18 -5.32 -11.28
C ARG A 391 -6.04 -4.20 -10.73
N LYS A 392 -5.95 -3.02 -11.36
CA LYS A 392 -6.78 -1.85 -11.03
C LYS A 392 -8.08 -1.78 -11.84
N ASN A 393 -8.05 -2.29 -13.08
CA ASN A 393 -9.20 -2.27 -13.98
C ASN A 393 -9.95 -3.60 -13.91
N LEU A 394 -11.27 -3.54 -14.11
CA LEU A 394 -12.08 -4.75 -14.18
C LEU A 394 -11.78 -5.58 -15.43
N ASP A 395 -11.30 -4.96 -16.51
CA ASP A 395 -11.05 -5.59 -17.80
C ASP A 395 -9.68 -6.26 -17.97
N LEU A 396 -9.38 -6.76 -19.17
CA LEU A 396 -8.09 -7.36 -19.53
C LEU A 396 -7.02 -6.31 -19.88
N THR A 397 -7.11 -5.13 -19.26
CA THR A 397 -6.09 -4.09 -19.44
C THR A 397 -4.76 -4.55 -18.86
N ALA A 398 -3.71 -4.55 -19.70
CA ALA A 398 -2.35 -4.94 -19.31
C ALA A 398 -1.56 -3.84 -18.60
N LEU A 399 -2.01 -2.58 -18.69
CA LEU A 399 -1.51 -1.50 -17.84
C LEU A 399 -2.17 -1.57 -16.44
N ASP A 400 -1.48 -1.07 -15.41
CA ASP A 400 -1.92 -1.10 -14.01
C ASP A 400 -2.27 -2.51 -13.48
N CYS A 401 -1.56 -3.52 -13.97
CA CYS A 401 -1.62 -4.88 -13.46
C CYS A 401 -0.21 -5.42 -13.17
N HIS A 402 -0.11 -6.40 -12.27
CA HIS A 402 1.17 -7.00 -11.87
C HIS A 402 0.99 -8.46 -11.46
N ALA A 403 2.01 -9.29 -11.67
CA ALA A 403 2.05 -10.68 -11.23
C ALA A 403 3.34 -10.94 -10.44
N PHE A 404 3.22 -11.67 -9.34
CA PHE A 404 4.30 -11.91 -8.39
C PHE A 404 4.09 -13.26 -7.69
N TRP A 405 5.09 -13.72 -6.93
CA TRP A 405 4.90 -14.85 -6.02
C TRP A 405 4.58 -14.34 -4.63
N GLN A 406 3.73 -15.05 -3.90
CA GLN A 406 3.59 -14.90 -2.46
C GLN A 406 4.03 -16.22 -1.83
N ILE A 407 5.19 -16.24 -1.20
CA ILE A 407 5.82 -17.45 -0.68
C ILE A 407 5.66 -17.46 0.83
N TYR A 408 5.19 -18.59 1.35
CA TYR A 408 5.02 -18.85 2.76
C TYR A 408 6.17 -19.75 3.21
N VAL A 409 6.93 -19.31 4.21
CA VAL A 409 8.06 -20.04 4.77
C VAL A 409 7.84 -20.24 6.26
N SER A 410 7.89 -21.49 6.72
CA SER A 410 7.75 -21.85 8.12
C SER A 410 8.93 -21.33 8.93
N MET A 411 8.63 -20.75 10.10
CA MET A 411 9.63 -20.25 11.05
C MET A 411 9.95 -21.28 12.15
N GLY A 412 9.35 -22.47 12.11
CA GLY A 412 9.58 -23.54 13.09
C GLY A 412 8.93 -23.32 14.48
N ASN A 413 8.41 -22.13 14.75
CA ASN A 413 7.76 -21.75 16.02
C ASN A 413 6.22 -21.72 15.93
N GLY A 414 5.64 -22.39 14.92
CA GLY A 414 4.20 -22.34 14.63
C GLY A 414 3.75 -21.09 13.86
N GLN A 415 4.68 -20.20 13.50
CA GLN A 415 4.43 -19.05 12.62
C GLN A 415 5.05 -19.26 11.25
N TRP A 416 4.51 -18.54 10.28
CA TRP A 416 4.97 -18.50 8.91
C TRP A 416 5.20 -17.06 8.49
N LYS A 417 6.34 -16.82 7.85
CA LYS A 417 6.58 -15.55 7.18
C LYS A 417 6.12 -15.61 5.73
N VAL A 418 5.53 -14.51 5.29
CA VAL A 418 5.12 -14.30 3.91
C VAL A 418 6.09 -13.35 3.24
N ILE A 419 6.68 -13.75 2.12
CA ILE A 419 7.52 -12.88 1.27
C ILE A 419 6.91 -12.75 -0.12
N ASN A 420 7.05 -11.59 -0.73
CA ASN A 420 6.41 -11.28 -2.01
C ASN A 420 7.46 -10.90 -3.07
N PRO A 421 8.25 -11.82 -3.63
CA PRO A 421 9.16 -11.48 -4.71
C PRO A 421 8.40 -11.26 -6.02
N GLY A 422 8.74 -10.19 -6.75
CA GLY A 422 8.10 -9.79 -8.00
C GLY A 422 9.09 -9.23 -9.02
N VAL A 423 8.79 -9.35 -10.30
CA VAL A 423 9.71 -8.99 -11.39
C VAL A 423 9.28 -7.69 -12.06
N TYR A 424 10.21 -6.74 -12.17
CA TYR A 424 9.93 -5.40 -12.66
C TYR A 424 10.81 -5.00 -13.85
N ALA A 425 10.33 -4.00 -14.59
CA ALA A 425 11.19 -3.14 -15.37
C ALA A 425 12.06 -2.30 -14.42
N TYR A 426 13.36 -2.17 -14.69
CA TYR A 426 14.27 -1.38 -13.85
C TYR A 426 13.91 0.11 -13.74
N ARG A 427 13.07 0.61 -14.65
CA ARG A 427 12.56 1.98 -14.62
C ARG A 427 11.05 1.99 -14.69
N PHE A 428 10.44 2.96 -14.01
CA PHE A 428 9.03 3.26 -14.10
C PHE A 428 8.72 4.08 -15.36
N ALA A 429 7.46 4.01 -15.81
CA ALA A 429 6.97 4.83 -16.90
C ALA A 429 6.81 6.29 -16.44
N GLN A 430 7.38 7.24 -17.18
CA GLN A 430 7.23 8.67 -16.93
C GLN A 430 6.10 9.26 -17.77
N GLY A 431 4.88 9.10 -17.27
CA GLY A 431 3.65 9.58 -17.93
C GLY A 431 3.15 8.67 -19.05
N VAL A 432 2.03 9.07 -19.67
CA VAL A 432 1.27 8.21 -20.60
C VAL A 432 2.09 7.81 -21.83
N TRP A 433 2.76 8.76 -22.50
CA TRP A 433 3.53 8.48 -23.72
C TRP A 433 4.73 7.56 -23.48
N ASP A 434 5.43 7.71 -22.36
CA ASP A 434 6.50 6.79 -21.99
C ASP A 434 5.92 5.42 -21.64
N GLY A 435 4.75 5.34 -20.98
CA GLY A 435 4.02 4.09 -20.76
C GLY A 435 3.71 3.34 -22.07
N ILE A 436 3.26 4.05 -23.11
CA ILE A 436 3.02 3.47 -24.44
C ILE A 436 4.31 2.92 -25.03
N LYS A 437 5.40 3.70 -24.99
CA LYS A 437 6.71 3.26 -25.50
C LYS A 437 7.21 2.04 -24.72
N LEU A 438 7.01 2.04 -23.40
CA LEU A 438 7.47 0.98 -22.52
C LEU A 438 6.76 -0.35 -22.82
N PHE A 439 5.50 -0.33 -23.27
CA PHE A 439 4.74 -1.53 -23.65
C PHE A 439 5.42 -2.39 -24.74
N CYS A 440 6.15 -1.74 -25.66
CA CYS A 440 6.92 -2.42 -26.71
C CYS A 440 8.45 -2.30 -26.52
N ALA A 441 8.91 -1.70 -25.43
CA ALA A 441 10.33 -1.55 -25.15
C ALA A 441 10.91 -2.84 -24.55
N THR A 442 12.20 -3.03 -24.78
CA THR A 442 13.04 -3.96 -24.03
C THR A 442 13.86 -3.16 -23.04
N VAL A 443 13.69 -3.43 -21.74
CA VAL A 443 14.43 -2.75 -20.66
C VAL A 443 15.11 -3.78 -19.76
N LYS A 444 16.03 -3.35 -18.89
CA LYS A 444 16.63 -4.24 -17.90
C LYS A 444 15.55 -4.73 -16.92
N ARG A 445 15.60 -6.01 -16.58
CA ARG A 445 14.77 -6.65 -15.56
C ARG A 445 15.43 -6.51 -14.19
N VAL A 446 14.62 -6.34 -13.15
CA VAL A 446 15.03 -6.57 -11.76
C VAL A 446 14.04 -7.45 -11.01
N LEU A 447 14.51 -8.13 -9.96
CA LEU A 447 13.67 -8.79 -8.97
C LEU A 447 13.55 -7.86 -7.75
N CYS A 448 12.32 -7.53 -7.39
CA CYS A 448 11.97 -6.84 -6.17
C CYS A 448 11.62 -7.90 -5.12
N LEU A 449 12.38 -7.96 -4.03
CA LEU A 449 12.23 -8.93 -2.94
C LEU A 449 11.00 -8.61 -2.06
N MET A 450 10.61 -7.33 -2.01
CA MET A 450 9.41 -6.84 -1.32
C MET A 450 8.47 -6.12 -2.29
N ASP A 451 7.74 -6.89 -3.10
CA ASP A 451 6.80 -6.36 -4.08
C ASP A 451 5.73 -5.47 -3.46
N GLN A 452 5.75 -4.18 -3.82
CA GLN A 452 4.82 -3.21 -3.22
C GLN A 452 3.37 -3.36 -3.71
N ASN A 453 3.12 -4.08 -4.81
CA ASN A 453 1.76 -4.35 -5.28
C ASN A 453 0.99 -5.24 -4.28
N SER A 454 1.70 -5.96 -3.40
CA SER A 454 1.08 -6.63 -2.25
C SER A 454 0.50 -5.66 -1.22
N TYR A 455 0.80 -4.36 -1.29
CA TYR A 455 0.22 -3.33 -0.42
C TYR A 455 -0.78 -2.42 -1.13
N TYR A 456 -0.98 -2.54 -2.45
CA TYR A 456 -1.99 -1.72 -3.13
C TYR A 456 -3.38 -2.26 -2.90
N THR A 457 -4.13 -1.53 -2.09
CA THR A 457 -5.46 -1.85 -1.58
C THR A 457 -6.61 -1.34 -2.46
N HIS A 458 -6.27 -0.62 -3.51
CA HIS A 458 -7.21 -0.15 -4.52
C HIS A 458 -7.25 -1.10 -5.73
N ARG A 459 -6.71 -2.31 -5.60
CA ARG A 459 -6.61 -3.32 -6.66
C ARG A 459 -7.36 -4.58 -6.27
N ILE A 460 -7.86 -5.29 -7.26
CA ILE A 460 -8.35 -6.66 -7.08
C ILE A 460 -7.17 -7.60 -7.19
N ARG A 461 -7.16 -8.63 -6.35
CA ARG A 461 -6.15 -9.69 -6.40
C ARG A 461 -6.78 -11.03 -6.68
N ALA A 462 -6.01 -11.82 -7.41
CA ALA A 462 -6.26 -13.22 -7.66
C ALA A 462 -5.05 -14.00 -7.19
N ALA A 463 -5.29 -15.12 -6.52
CA ALA A 463 -4.24 -16.02 -6.11
C ALA A 463 -4.57 -17.46 -6.49
N TYR A 464 -3.56 -18.18 -6.97
CA TYR A 464 -3.63 -19.61 -7.18
C TYR A 464 -2.67 -20.30 -6.21
N PRO A 465 -3.17 -20.93 -5.14
CA PRO A 465 -2.31 -21.62 -4.18
C PRO A 465 -1.69 -22.87 -4.81
N VAL A 466 -0.41 -23.09 -4.53
CA VAL A 466 0.37 -24.24 -4.99
C VAL A 466 1.06 -24.87 -3.79
N PHE A 467 0.88 -26.18 -3.64
CA PHE A 467 1.35 -26.97 -2.50
C PHE A 467 2.44 -27.97 -2.91
N PRO A 468 3.63 -27.49 -3.33
CA PRO A 468 4.71 -28.33 -3.84
C PRO A 468 5.23 -29.34 -2.79
N THR A 469 5.94 -30.37 -3.26
CA THR A 469 6.82 -31.19 -2.43
C THR A 469 8.03 -30.39 -1.94
N ALA A 470 8.81 -30.92 -0.99
CA ALA A 470 10.02 -30.26 -0.49
C ALA A 470 11.06 -30.03 -1.61
N ALA A 471 11.26 -31.02 -2.48
CA ALA A 471 12.18 -30.91 -3.62
C ALA A 471 11.73 -29.84 -4.63
N GLU A 472 10.45 -29.83 -4.99
CA GLU A 472 9.87 -28.81 -5.88
C GLU A 472 9.94 -27.41 -5.27
N SER A 473 9.77 -27.29 -3.95
CA SER A 473 9.93 -26.03 -3.22
C SER A 473 11.37 -25.53 -3.31
N GLY A 474 12.35 -26.40 -3.05
CA GLY A 474 13.77 -26.08 -3.21
C GLY A 474 14.10 -25.62 -4.63
N HIS A 475 13.62 -26.36 -5.64
CA HIS A 475 13.80 -25.98 -7.04
C HIS A 475 13.19 -24.61 -7.37
N LEU A 476 12.01 -24.27 -6.82
CA LEU A 476 11.42 -22.95 -7.04
C LEU A 476 12.27 -21.85 -6.39
N LEU A 477 12.73 -22.05 -5.16
CA LEU A 477 13.57 -21.07 -4.45
C LEU A 477 14.89 -20.85 -5.19
N ASP A 478 15.51 -21.91 -5.71
CA ASP A 478 16.71 -21.84 -6.56
C ASP A 478 16.44 -21.05 -7.84
N ARG A 479 15.28 -21.25 -8.47
CA ARG A 479 14.89 -20.49 -9.67
C ARG A 479 14.70 -19.01 -9.40
N ILE A 480 14.13 -18.67 -8.25
CA ILE A 480 13.97 -17.26 -7.85
C ILE A 480 15.33 -16.65 -7.53
N TYR A 481 16.22 -17.40 -6.88
CA TYR A 481 17.61 -17.00 -6.68
C TYR A 481 18.36 -16.78 -8.01
N ASP A 482 18.19 -17.65 -9.00
CA ASP A 482 18.74 -17.46 -10.34
C ASP A 482 18.19 -16.16 -10.97
N VAL A 483 16.92 -15.83 -10.76
CA VAL A 483 16.32 -14.58 -11.26
C VAL A 483 16.92 -13.35 -10.56
N LEU A 484 17.20 -13.46 -9.25
CA LEU A 484 17.83 -12.42 -8.42
C LEU A 484 19.28 -12.14 -8.83
N THR A 485 20.04 -13.20 -9.13
CA THR A 485 21.48 -13.16 -9.43
C THR A 485 21.82 -12.99 -10.91
N SER A 486 20.84 -13.09 -11.81
CA SER A 486 21.07 -13.01 -13.26
C SER A 486 20.56 -11.71 -13.90
N GLN A 487 21.32 -11.24 -14.88
CA GLN A 487 20.86 -10.19 -15.79
C GLN A 487 19.87 -10.75 -16.81
N ALA A 488 18.77 -10.04 -17.03
CA ALA A 488 17.82 -10.34 -18.10
C ALA A 488 17.07 -9.08 -18.53
N VAL A 489 16.24 -9.21 -19.56
CA VAL A 489 15.34 -8.15 -20.01
C VAL A 489 13.93 -8.32 -19.46
N PHE A 490 13.26 -7.19 -19.28
CA PHE A 490 11.83 -7.08 -19.09
C PHE A 490 11.20 -6.54 -20.38
N GLN A 491 10.13 -7.19 -20.81
CA GLN A 491 9.38 -6.87 -22.03
C GLN A 491 7.90 -7.01 -21.74
N PHE A 492 7.15 -5.90 -21.72
CA PHE A 492 5.73 -5.88 -21.36
C PHE A 492 4.87 -6.85 -22.19
N SER A 493 5.08 -6.88 -23.50
CA SER A 493 4.40 -7.78 -24.43
C SER A 493 5.07 -9.15 -24.58
N GLY A 494 6.16 -9.41 -23.84
CA GLY A 494 6.94 -10.66 -23.93
C GLY A 494 7.34 -11.19 -22.55
N ARG A 495 8.63 -11.09 -22.22
CA ARG A 495 9.22 -11.48 -20.93
C ARG A 495 8.87 -10.49 -19.80
N ASN A 496 7.60 -10.41 -19.43
CA ASN A 496 7.12 -9.56 -18.33
C ASN A 496 7.06 -10.33 -16.99
N CYS A 497 6.47 -9.70 -15.98
CA CYS A 497 6.28 -10.27 -14.64
C CYS A 497 5.50 -11.59 -14.67
N ALA A 498 4.36 -11.64 -15.34
CA ALA A 498 3.53 -12.84 -15.46
C ALA A 498 4.22 -13.98 -16.22
N TYR A 499 4.98 -13.69 -17.27
CA TYR A 499 5.79 -14.68 -17.96
C TYR A 499 6.84 -15.29 -17.02
N CYS A 500 7.51 -14.45 -16.22
CA CYS A 500 8.53 -14.91 -15.30
C CYS A 500 7.94 -15.81 -14.21
N VAL A 501 6.79 -15.43 -13.65
CA VAL A 501 6.04 -16.25 -12.69
C VAL A 501 5.64 -17.59 -13.29
N GLN A 502 4.92 -17.59 -14.42
CA GLN A 502 4.48 -18.80 -15.11
C GLN A 502 5.65 -19.76 -15.41
N LYS A 503 6.71 -19.23 -16.03
CA LYS A 503 7.81 -20.04 -16.55
C LYS A 503 8.63 -20.69 -15.44
N ASN A 504 8.96 -19.95 -14.39
CA ASN A 504 9.78 -20.51 -13.32
C ASN A 504 8.96 -21.49 -12.48
N THR A 505 7.68 -21.22 -12.24
CA THR A 505 6.77 -22.18 -11.58
C THR A 505 6.64 -23.47 -12.40
N GLN A 506 6.42 -23.40 -13.72
CA GLN A 506 6.36 -24.57 -14.61
C GLN A 506 7.66 -25.38 -14.68
N ARG A 507 8.81 -24.73 -14.46
CA ARG A 507 10.12 -25.39 -14.46
C ARG A 507 10.44 -26.05 -13.13
N ALA A 508 9.85 -25.56 -12.04
CA ALA A 508 10.01 -26.14 -10.72
C ALA A 508 8.98 -27.26 -10.47
N ILE A 509 7.79 -27.14 -11.06
CA ILE A 509 6.64 -28.01 -10.79
C ILE A 509 6.01 -28.46 -12.10
N ASN A 510 5.82 -29.76 -12.23
CA ASN A 510 5.20 -30.35 -13.42
C ASN A 510 3.69 -30.04 -13.49
N ASN A 511 3.15 -30.03 -14.71
CA ASN A 511 1.70 -29.93 -14.98
C ASN A 511 0.99 -28.68 -14.42
N MET A 512 1.67 -27.55 -14.35
CA MET A 512 1.03 -26.29 -13.94
C MET A 512 0.11 -25.73 -15.03
N PRO A 513 -1.12 -25.29 -14.69
CA PRO A 513 -2.03 -24.69 -15.65
C PRO A 513 -1.49 -23.34 -16.13
N ASN A 514 -2.08 -22.83 -17.21
CA ASN A 514 -1.70 -21.52 -17.72
C ASN A 514 -2.45 -20.41 -16.99
N PHE A 515 -1.74 -19.67 -16.14
CA PHE A 515 -2.29 -18.62 -15.29
C PHE A 515 -2.56 -17.31 -16.06
N TYR A 516 -1.78 -17.01 -17.11
CA TYR A 516 -1.71 -15.64 -17.64
C TYR A 516 -1.72 -15.52 -19.17
N ARG A 517 -1.48 -16.61 -19.90
CA ARG A 517 -1.30 -16.57 -21.35
C ARG A 517 -2.63 -16.37 -22.04
N MET A 518 -2.66 -15.37 -22.91
CA MET A 518 -3.80 -15.10 -23.78
C MET A 518 -3.31 -14.59 -25.15
N PRO A 519 -4.12 -14.72 -26.21
CA PRO A 519 -3.83 -14.08 -27.49
C PRO A 519 -3.67 -12.57 -27.32
N ILE A 520 -2.65 -11.99 -27.96
CA ILE A 520 -2.35 -10.56 -27.81
C ILE A 520 -3.48 -9.67 -28.34
N VAL A 521 -4.26 -10.13 -29.32
CA VAL A 521 -5.42 -9.39 -29.85
C VAL A 521 -6.56 -9.22 -28.84
N ASN A 522 -6.58 -10.02 -27.77
CA ASN A 522 -7.58 -9.93 -26.71
C ASN A 522 -7.15 -9.00 -25.58
N VAL A 523 -5.90 -8.50 -25.61
CA VAL A 523 -5.40 -7.59 -24.59
C VAL A 523 -6.04 -6.22 -24.77
N LYS A 524 -6.33 -5.56 -23.64
CA LYS A 524 -6.54 -4.12 -23.64
C LYS A 524 -5.26 -3.43 -23.20
N THR A 525 -4.90 -2.37 -23.90
CA THR A 525 -3.77 -1.51 -23.61
C THR A 525 -4.16 -0.36 -22.70
N GLY A 526 -5.47 -0.09 -22.52
CA GLY A 526 -5.96 1.07 -21.77
C GLY A 526 -5.96 2.36 -22.60
N ILE A 527 -5.66 2.25 -23.90
CA ILE A 527 -5.61 3.35 -24.86
C ILE A 527 -6.72 3.13 -25.87
N GLY A 528 -7.83 3.88 -25.71
CA GLY A 528 -9.07 3.65 -26.45
C GLY A 528 -8.90 3.38 -27.97
N PRO A 529 -8.14 4.20 -28.73
CA PRO A 529 -7.90 3.94 -30.15
C PRO A 529 -7.20 2.61 -30.44
N LEU A 530 -6.21 2.23 -29.63
CA LEU A 530 -5.47 0.98 -29.81
C LEU A 530 -6.34 -0.22 -29.41
N ASP A 531 -7.12 -0.09 -28.34
CA ASP A 531 -8.06 -1.11 -27.88
C ASP A 531 -9.17 -1.35 -28.90
N ASN A 532 -9.68 -0.30 -29.54
CA ASN A 532 -10.66 -0.40 -30.63
C ASN A 532 -10.06 -1.11 -31.86
N LEU A 533 -8.82 -0.79 -32.21
CA LEU A 533 -8.14 -1.44 -33.34
C LEU A 533 -7.88 -2.92 -33.06
N LEU A 534 -7.39 -3.27 -31.87
CA LEU A 534 -7.17 -4.66 -31.45
C LEU A 534 -8.49 -5.43 -31.35
N GLY A 535 -9.54 -4.81 -30.80
CA GLY A 535 -10.88 -5.39 -30.73
C GLY A 535 -11.56 -5.56 -32.09
N TRP A 536 -11.22 -4.73 -33.08
CA TRP A 536 -11.61 -4.94 -34.47
C TRP A 536 -10.80 -6.08 -35.09
N ALA A 537 -9.47 -6.11 -34.87
CA ALA A 537 -8.57 -7.13 -35.38
C ALA A 537 -8.93 -8.53 -34.87
N SER A 538 -9.29 -8.68 -33.59
CA SER A 538 -9.68 -9.96 -32.98
C SER A 538 -10.90 -10.62 -33.65
N LYS A 539 -11.72 -9.84 -34.38
CA LYS A 539 -12.86 -10.33 -35.16
C LYS A 539 -12.51 -10.65 -36.63
N LYS A 540 -11.24 -10.58 -37.00
CA LYS A 540 -10.72 -10.86 -38.35
C LYS A 540 -9.97 -12.18 -38.40
N SER A 541 -9.65 -12.62 -39.61
CA SER A 541 -8.82 -13.81 -39.85
C SER A 541 -7.43 -13.64 -39.22
N GLU A 542 -6.82 -14.76 -38.85
CA GLU A 542 -5.51 -14.83 -38.16
C GLU A 542 -4.41 -14.05 -38.89
N TRP A 543 -4.36 -14.10 -40.23
CA TRP A 543 -3.38 -13.34 -41.00
C TRP A 543 -3.52 -11.81 -40.85
N ILE A 544 -4.75 -11.30 -40.69
CA ILE A 544 -5.03 -9.88 -40.47
C ILE A 544 -4.60 -9.50 -39.06
N GLN A 545 -4.87 -10.37 -38.09
CA GLN A 545 -4.43 -10.19 -36.71
C GLN A 545 -2.90 -10.06 -36.66
N HIS A 546 -2.17 -11.00 -37.25
CA HIS A 546 -0.71 -10.98 -37.34
C HIS A 546 -0.18 -9.71 -38.02
N LEU A 547 -0.79 -9.30 -39.14
CA LEU A 547 -0.37 -8.10 -39.86
C LEU A 547 -0.52 -6.84 -39.00
N ILE A 548 -1.66 -6.67 -38.33
CA ILE A 548 -1.95 -5.50 -37.49
C ILE A 548 -1.05 -5.47 -36.27
N VAL A 549 -0.99 -6.58 -35.53
CA VAL A 549 -0.16 -6.72 -34.32
C VAL A 549 1.31 -6.48 -34.67
N GLY A 550 1.82 -7.13 -35.72
CA GLY A 550 3.20 -6.98 -36.16
C GLY A 550 3.52 -5.55 -36.62
N THR A 551 2.59 -4.88 -37.31
CA THR A 551 2.76 -3.48 -37.73
C THR A 551 2.82 -2.54 -36.52
N LEU A 552 1.86 -2.67 -35.59
CA LEU A 552 1.81 -1.86 -34.38
C LEU A 552 3.09 -2.01 -33.55
N GLN A 553 3.53 -3.25 -33.34
CA GLN A 553 4.75 -3.53 -32.58
C GLN A 553 5.99 -2.92 -33.23
N ARG A 554 6.14 -3.05 -34.55
CA ARG A 554 7.27 -2.44 -35.28
C ARG A 554 7.25 -0.92 -35.16
N MET A 555 6.08 -0.29 -35.33
CA MET A 555 5.91 1.16 -35.18
C MET A 555 6.24 1.63 -33.76
N LEU A 556 5.88 0.85 -32.74
CA LEU A 556 6.17 1.12 -31.34
C LEU A 556 7.59 0.70 -30.91
N GLY A 557 8.40 0.21 -31.84
CA GLY A 557 9.82 -0.04 -31.61
C GLY A 557 10.15 -1.40 -31.01
N SER A 558 9.37 -2.45 -31.26
CA SER A 558 9.61 -3.81 -30.77
C SER A 558 10.95 -4.42 -31.19
N ALA A 559 11.58 -3.89 -32.26
CA ALA A 559 12.92 -4.27 -32.71
C ALA A 559 14.04 -3.65 -31.85
N ARG A 560 13.75 -2.62 -31.03
CA ARG A 560 14.72 -2.06 -30.10
C ARG A 560 14.94 -3.05 -28.96
N GLY A 561 16.18 -3.51 -28.84
CA GLY A 561 16.60 -4.53 -27.89
C GLY A 561 17.77 -4.08 -27.03
N LEU A 562 18.25 -5.01 -26.21
CA LEU A 562 19.42 -4.85 -25.35
C LEU A 562 20.31 -6.08 -25.50
N TYR A 563 21.62 -5.88 -25.44
CA TYR A 563 22.57 -6.98 -25.21
C TYR A 563 22.59 -7.32 -23.72
N ILE A 564 22.43 -8.60 -23.41
CA ILE A 564 22.53 -9.12 -22.04
C ILE A 564 23.67 -10.14 -22.00
N PRO A 565 24.65 -9.98 -21.10
CA PRO A 565 25.69 -10.98 -20.89
C PRO A 565 25.09 -12.26 -20.32
N ARG A 566 25.53 -13.40 -20.82
CA ARG A 566 25.17 -14.73 -20.36
C ARG A 566 26.42 -15.56 -20.15
N ALA A 567 26.49 -16.21 -18.99
CA ALA A 567 27.42 -17.29 -18.76
C ALA A 567 27.00 -18.50 -19.62
N VAL A 568 27.89 -18.95 -20.50
CA VAL A 568 27.77 -20.18 -21.28
C VAL A 568 28.91 -21.08 -20.84
N ALA A 569 28.58 -22.29 -20.41
CA ALA A 569 29.58 -23.31 -20.14
C ALA A 569 29.97 -23.98 -21.47
N ASP A 570 31.27 -24.05 -21.74
CA ASP A 570 31.87 -24.78 -22.84
C ASP A 570 33.01 -25.68 -22.33
N ASP A 571 33.63 -26.44 -23.23
CA ASP A 571 34.73 -27.37 -22.89
C ASP A 571 35.97 -26.65 -22.30
N GLN A 572 36.04 -25.32 -22.39
CA GLN A 572 37.14 -24.48 -21.89
C GLN A 572 36.78 -23.72 -20.60
N GLY A 573 35.55 -23.86 -20.10
CA GLY A 573 35.08 -23.26 -18.85
C GLY A 573 33.80 -22.44 -19.02
N ILE A 574 33.64 -21.39 -18.21
CA ILE A 574 32.48 -20.49 -18.29
C ILE A 574 32.90 -19.23 -19.05
N ARG A 575 32.39 -19.06 -20.27
CA ARG A 575 32.56 -17.86 -21.07
C ARG A 575 31.36 -16.93 -20.94
N GLN A 576 31.59 -15.62 -20.97
CA GLN A 576 30.52 -14.62 -21.10
C GLN A 576 30.22 -14.35 -22.58
N GLU A 577 28.95 -14.50 -22.96
CA GLU A 577 28.46 -14.19 -24.30
C GLU A 577 27.35 -13.14 -24.24
N GLU A 578 27.43 -12.13 -25.10
CA GLU A 578 26.37 -11.12 -25.20
C GLU A 578 25.26 -11.61 -26.13
N THR A 579 24.06 -11.80 -25.59
CA THR A 579 22.88 -12.17 -26.39
C THR A 579 22.00 -10.94 -26.58
N TRP A 580 21.74 -10.57 -27.85
CA TRP A 580 20.72 -9.57 -28.18
C TRP A 580 19.34 -10.08 -27.77
N GLN A 581 18.54 -9.22 -27.15
CA GLN A 581 17.16 -9.53 -26.77
C GLN A 581 16.23 -8.39 -27.19
N SER A 582 15.16 -8.71 -27.92
CA SER A 582 14.12 -7.74 -28.33
C SER A 582 12.71 -8.34 -28.26
N VAL A 583 11.68 -7.49 -28.23
CA VAL A 583 10.28 -7.96 -28.22
C VAL A 583 9.99 -8.73 -29.50
N ASN A 584 10.48 -8.23 -30.65
CA ASN A 584 10.31 -8.88 -31.95
C ASN A 584 10.92 -10.30 -31.99
N GLU A 585 12.13 -10.48 -31.44
CA GLU A 585 12.77 -11.80 -31.33
C GLU A 585 11.95 -12.75 -30.44
N PHE A 586 11.40 -12.25 -29.33
CA PHE A 586 10.59 -13.07 -28.43
C PHE A 586 9.32 -13.56 -29.13
N LEU A 587 8.58 -12.66 -29.76
CA LEU A 587 7.31 -12.97 -30.42
C LEU A 587 7.51 -13.83 -31.66
N GLY A 588 8.55 -13.56 -32.47
CA GLY A 588 8.89 -14.40 -33.63
C GLY A 588 9.16 -15.87 -33.26
N ARG A 589 9.55 -16.15 -32.01
CA ARG A 589 9.78 -17.53 -31.52
C ARG A 589 8.59 -18.14 -30.77
N LYS A 590 7.75 -17.32 -30.14
CA LYS A 590 6.70 -17.78 -29.20
C LYS A 590 5.27 -17.53 -29.69
N GLY A 591 5.12 -16.91 -30.86
CA GLY A 591 3.83 -16.56 -31.45
C GLY A 591 3.17 -15.34 -30.79
N ASP A 592 1.93 -15.07 -31.20
CA ASP A 592 1.18 -13.85 -30.86
C ASP A 592 0.43 -13.97 -29.53
N PHE A 593 1.14 -14.38 -28.48
CA PHE A 593 0.60 -14.49 -27.12
C PHE A 593 1.30 -13.53 -26.16
N ILE A 594 0.54 -13.04 -25.18
CA ILE A 594 1.04 -12.24 -24.06
C ILE A 594 0.70 -12.96 -22.75
N HIS A 595 1.54 -12.76 -21.73
CA HIS A 595 1.22 -13.16 -20.35
C HIS A 595 0.64 -11.95 -19.62
N ASN A 596 -0.68 -11.90 -19.44
CA ASN A 596 -1.36 -10.77 -18.83
C ASN A 596 -1.80 -11.13 -17.39
N PRO A 597 -1.28 -10.45 -16.35
CA PRO A 597 -1.74 -10.67 -14.98
C PRO A 597 -3.27 -10.57 -14.81
N ALA A 598 -3.93 -9.65 -15.53
CA ALA A 598 -5.38 -9.48 -15.45
C ALA A 598 -6.17 -10.73 -15.86
N PHE A 599 -5.55 -11.64 -16.63
CA PHE A 599 -6.19 -12.86 -17.10
C PHE A 599 -6.40 -13.89 -15.99
N LEU A 600 -5.51 -13.97 -14.98
CA LEU A 600 -5.70 -14.88 -13.84
C LEU A 600 -6.98 -14.52 -13.06
N VAL A 601 -7.22 -13.22 -12.86
CA VAL A 601 -8.45 -12.74 -12.20
C VAL A 601 -9.68 -13.16 -13.00
N HIS A 602 -9.63 -13.03 -14.32
CA HIS A 602 -10.70 -13.47 -15.21
C HIS A 602 -10.94 -14.98 -15.12
N GLN A 603 -9.88 -15.80 -15.19
CA GLN A 603 -9.98 -17.26 -15.12
C GLN A 603 -10.59 -17.74 -13.80
N ILE A 604 -10.16 -17.20 -12.65
CA ILE A 604 -10.73 -17.58 -11.34
C ILE A 604 -12.18 -17.11 -11.24
N THR A 605 -12.51 -15.91 -11.74
CA THR A 605 -13.89 -15.40 -11.74
C THR A 605 -14.82 -16.33 -12.53
N GLU A 606 -14.38 -16.77 -13.71
CA GLU A 606 -15.15 -17.66 -14.57
C GLU A 606 -15.28 -19.06 -13.96
N ALA A 607 -14.19 -19.63 -13.43
CA ALA A 607 -14.22 -20.94 -12.79
C ALA A 607 -15.11 -20.98 -11.54
N LYS A 608 -15.13 -19.92 -10.73
CA LYS A 608 -16.06 -19.79 -9.60
C LYS A 608 -17.51 -19.68 -10.03
N ARG A 609 -17.78 -19.08 -11.19
CA ARG A 609 -19.12 -18.95 -11.77
C ARG A 609 -19.65 -20.30 -12.26
N THR A 610 -18.82 -21.08 -12.94
CA THR A 610 -19.20 -22.38 -13.48
C THR A 610 -19.12 -23.51 -12.45
N GLY A 611 -18.33 -23.33 -11.39
CA GLY A 611 -17.99 -24.40 -10.44
C GLY A 611 -17.01 -25.42 -11.03
N GLU A 612 -16.42 -25.13 -12.19
CA GLU A 612 -15.62 -26.08 -12.97
C GLU A 612 -14.24 -25.52 -13.33
N GLY A 613 -13.31 -26.43 -13.64
CA GLY A 613 -11.99 -26.11 -14.15
C GLY A 613 -10.91 -25.98 -13.07
N PRO A 614 -9.63 -25.89 -13.48
CA PRO A 614 -8.49 -25.97 -12.57
C PRO A 614 -8.41 -24.77 -11.62
N PHE A 615 -9.12 -23.68 -11.91
CA PHE A 615 -9.11 -22.42 -11.16
C PHE A 615 -10.29 -22.28 -10.18
N ALA A 616 -11.15 -23.30 -10.03
CA ALA A 616 -12.30 -23.24 -9.11
C ALA A 616 -11.86 -23.01 -7.65
N ASN A 617 -10.70 -23.56 -7.29
CA ASN A 617 -10.06 -23.39 -5.98
C ASN A 617 -9.21 -22.11 -5.88
N GLY A 618 -9.17 -21.28 -6.92
CA GLY A 618 -8.49 -20.00 -6.90
C GLY A 618 -9.14 -19.02 -5.93
N GLU A 619 -8.35 -18.08 -5.43
CA GLU A 619 -8.79 -17.07 -4.48
C GLU A 619 -9.00 -15.75 -5.20
N LEU A 620 -10.11 -15.08 -4.92
CA LEU A 620 -10.35 -13.68 -5.33
C LEU A 620 -10.56 -12.86 -4.07
N PHE A 621 -9.80 -11.80 -3.94
CA PHE A 621 -9.94 -10.91 -2.82
C PHE A 621 -9.75 -9.46 -3.25
N TRP A 622 -10.58 -8.61 -2.68
CA TRP A 622 -10.41 -7.17 -2.79
C TRP A 622 -9.63 -6.68 -1.58
N THR A 623 -8.34 -7.02 -1.56
CA THR A 623 -7.26 -6.55 -0.68
C THR A 623 -7.43 -6.62 0.84
N HIS A 624 -8.66 -6.72 1.33
CA HIS A 624 -9.10 -6.47 2.71
C HIS A 624 -10.23 -7.38 3.13
N THR A 625 -10.72 -8.28 2.26
CA THR A 625 -11.17 -9.55 2.82
C THR A 625 -9.92 -10.14 3.45
N ASP A 626 -9.77 -9.92 4.76
CA ASP A 626 -8.66 -10.48 5.51
C ASP A 626 -8.60 -11.95 5.15
N GLU A 627 -7.46 -12.41 4.65
CA GLU A 627 -7.31 -13.81 4.27
C GLU A 627 -7.62 -14.74 5.45
N ARG A 628 -7.56 -14.25 6.70
CA ARG A 628 -8.02 -14.95 7.92
C ARG A 628 -9.54 -15.17 7.95
N LEU A 629 -10.32 -14.32 7.32
CA LEU A 629 -11.77 -14.44 7.23
C LEU A 629 -12.22 -15.24 6.01
N LEU A 630 -11.31 -15.62 5.11
CA LEU A 630 -11.63 -16.47 3.97
C LEU A 630 -11.70 -17.93 4.41
N THR A 631 -12.88 -18.54 4.34
CA THR A 631 -12.99 -19.99 4.29
C THR A 631 -13.12 -20.43 2.83
N ARG A 632 -12.42 -21.49 2.42
CA ARG A 632 -12.40 -21.98 1.01
C ARG A 632 -13.81 -22.34 0.50
N ASN A 633 -14.75 -22.58 1.41
CA ASN A 633 -16.09 -23.08 1.15
C ASN A 633 -17.20 -22.01 1.24
N GLU A 634 -16.88 -20.75 1.51
CA GLU A 634 -17.91 -19.71 1.47
C GLU A 634 -18.32 -19.44 0.01
N PRO A 635 -19.63 -19.50 -0.30
CA PRO A 635 -20.13 -19.15 -1.63
C PRO A 635 -19.69 -17.72 -1.93
N THR A 636 -18.92 -17.56 -3.01
CA THR A 636 -18.45 -16.23 -3.39
C THR A 636 -19.69 -15.40 -3.71
N PRO A 637 -19.96 -14.27 -3.00
CA PRO A 637 -21.19 -13.52 -3.18
C PRO A 637 -21.35 -13.14 -4.66
N ASN A 638 -22.57 -13.25 -5.15
CA ASN A 638 -22.99 -13.17 -6.56
C ASN A 638 -22.24 -12.09 -7.37
N LEU A 639 -21.06 -12.43 -7.90
CA LEU A 639 -20.23 -11.53 -8.71
C LEU A 639 -20.84 -11.31 -10.11
N GLY A 640 -21.88 -12.08 -10.47
CA GLY A 640 -22.31 -12.31 -11.85
C GLY A 640 -22.83 -11.10 -12.63
N GLU A 641 -23.64 -10.21 -12.04
CA GLU A 641 -24.41 -9.28 -12.89
C GLU A 641 -23.63 -8.04 -13.35
N HIS A 642 -22.80 -7.43 -12.49
CA HIS A 642 -22.06 -6.21 -12.85
C HIS A 642 -20.72 -6.46 -13.53
N TYR A 643 -20.09 -7.60 -13.25
CA TYR A 643 -18.82 -7.97 -13.88
C TYR A 643 -19.03 -8.35 -15.35
N LEU A 644 -20.14 -9.03 -15.69
CA LEU A 644 -20.38 -9.53 -17.04
C LEU A 644 -20.90 -8.46 -18.01
N ALA A 645 -21.62 -7.44 -17.54
CA ALA A 645 -22.06 -6.32 -18.38
C ALA A 645 -20.89 -5.54 -19.03
N ALA A 646 -19.69 -5.62 -18.45
CA ALA A 646 -18.47 -5.03 -19.01
C ALA A 646 -17.69 -5.98 -19.95
N PHE A 647 -18.17 -7.21 -20.18
CA PHE A 647 -17.35 -8.34 -20.60
C PHE A 647 -18.04 -9.38 -21.51
N GLU A 648 -18.93 -8.94 -22.40
CA GLU A 648 -19.29 -9.79 -23.53
C GLU A 648 -18.08 -10.00 -24.45
N MET A 649 -17.34 -11.09 -24.23
CA MET A 649 -16.35 -11.57 -25.18
C MET A 649 -17.06 -12.13 -26.42
N PRO A 650 -16.56 -11.86 -27.64
CA PRO A 650 -17.09 -12.48 -28.85
C PRO A 650 -17.03 -14.01 -28.74
N GLU A 651 -18.06 -14.70 -29.23
CA GLU A 651 -18.20 -16.16 -29.20
C GLU A 651 -16.96 -16.92 -29.71
N ALA A 652 -16.24 -16.35 -30.67
CA ALA A 652 -15.01 -16.90 -31.24
C ALA A 652 -13.83 -17.03 -30.23
N ALA A 653 -13.85 -16.27 -29.13
CA ALA A 653 -12.81 -16.39 -28.10
C ALA A 653 -13.05 -17.58 -27.14
N LYS A 654 -14.30 -18.07 -27.05
CA LYS A 654 -14.67 -19.22 -26.20
C LYS A 654 -14.16 -20.55 -26.78
N THR A 655 -14.05 -20.65 -28.11
CA THR A 655 -13.57 -21.85 -28.82
C THR A 655 -12.06 -22.03 -28.82
N THR A 656 -11.28 -20.98 -28.50
CA THR A 656 -9.82 -21.04 -28.32
C THR A 656 -9.35 -21.36 -26.89
N LEU A 657 -10.26 -21.62 -25.96
CA LEU A 657 -9.95 -21.94 -24.56
C LEU A 657 -9.53 -23.40 -24.31
N ASP A 658 -9.49 -24.23 -25.37
CA ASP A 658 -8.96 -25.61 -25.33
C ASP A 658 -7.41 -25.67 -25.38
N LEU A 659 -6.74 -24.61 -24.91
CA LEU A 659 -5.29 -24.57 -24.73
C LEU A 659 -4.86 -25.29 -23.44
N GLN A 660 -5.34 -26.53 -23.26
CA GLN A 660 -4.71 -27.52 -22.38
C GLN A 660 -3.52 -28.22 -23.06
N GLN A 661 -2.87 -27.59 -24.06
CA GLN A 661 -1.60 -28.14 -24.51
C GLN A 661 -0.54 -27.87 -23.43
N PRO A 662 0.04 -28.90 -22.78
CA PRO A 662 1.25 -28.70 -22.01
C PRO A 662 2.25 -27.97 -22.90
N VAL A 663 2.84 -26.90 -22.40
CA VAL A 663 4.01 -26.30 -23.06
C VAL A 663 5.04 -27.41 -23.09
N ASN A 664 5.29 -28.00 -24.26
CA ASN A 664 6.23 -29.09 -24.41
C ASN A 664 7.55 -28.71 -23.72
N PRO A 665 7.95 -29.39 -22.62
CA PRO A 665 9.21 -29.10 -21.94
C PRO A 665 10.42 -29.46 -22.82
N ASP A 666 10.24 -30.25 -23.88
CA ASP A 666 11.29 -30.77 -24.75
C ASP A 666 11.57 -29.92 -26.00
N LEU A 667 11.68 -28.61 -25.83
CA LEU A 667 12.64 -27.85 -26.64
C LEU A 667 13.95 -27.75 -25.85
N ILE A 668 14.49 -28.93 -25.55
CA ILE A 668 15.89 -29.13 -25.20
C ILE A 668 16.69 -28.72 -26.42
N PHE A 669 17.60 -27.78 -26.20
CA PHE A 669 18.71 -27.52 -27.11
C PHE A 669 19.45 -28.83 -27.31
N VAL A 670 19.32 -29.44 -28.49
CA VAL A 670 20.41 -30.25 -29.02
C VAL A 670 21.42 -29.23 -29.54
N GLY A 671 22.30 -28.79 -28.64
CA GLY A 671 23.57 -28.22 -29.03
C GLY A 671 24.45 -29.37 -29.51
N GLY A 672 24.96 -29.24 -30.74
CA GLY A 672 26.21 -29.91 -31.10
C GLY A 672 27.38 -29.23 -30.44
#